data_AF-A0A950HTJ3-F1
#
_entry.id   AF-A0A950HTJ3-F1
#
_cell.length_a   1.000
_cell.length_b   1.000
_cell.length_c   1.000
_cell.angle_alpha   90.00
_cell.angle_beta   90.00
_cell.angle_gamma   90.00
#
_symmetry.space_group_name_H-M   'P 1'
#
loop_
_entity.id
_entity.type
_entity.pdbx_description
1 polymer ?
#
loop_
_entity_poly.entity_id
_entity_poly.type
_entity_poly.pdbx_seq_one_letter_code
_entity_poly.pdbx_strand_id
1 'polypeptide(L)'
;MALTFSPPAQDLVDALAMMAEREGPDGRSWCPAPAADAIRTCILDRTNELGLNFLQVVRFVRLAALAAPRGYVDFLYLAVPILRRDAFKAAVEQAQHTGRFPPGTAEVEGQAVRLLEPAMATEAVPPKPFEITYAQMAQLAAFLDVLHNTLGFAEVADIVAPLTGLGPPKSSAADVARTLRARFHAWLDPRLESGHQRQKAKVIHAFLAARKAMAADMIDDAVILDFWRQRAIGWHERTQTLRAKAQLLRDAGKDARPIDAEAESAEKAARDEGFRVFRTCVRSLLRYRALLQETHTAGQLKTPSSMFDALRQQPRSTEAWLPPGGGGPEEETGPPSELDSHHVDDEAWENPLAAIGGGRWQNPLADLVEASEERVKWLTDKEALQLHNYIGQARSPPDGEPDEDGNRDDEGDEAGGARSSGLVEAGPFDLRLVRTLLRADVFGAAQASIIARLKKRQTAQQALDAGLGPIEASAYGDAAEAYRALHAQLRLESLAAIQILGMAGDPAVVLIADQLGATALKTAILAARAGRPVAEAGALRGIGNHGDDGLRRTAVGAGELGRIRDFVAALFRSGRHDDREVQRVLDAAKQARRAVHRTGFRKEDESDPAARLALQRGAPAVARLVAQLDQLIARIDRLPLSEAAQTDRAAFAEVLGRIYGAETAAAKALPEPIKRDSKAWPLP
;
A
#
# COMPACT_ATOMS: atom_id res chain seq x y z
N MET A 1 5.56 -19.68 11.59
CA MET A 1 4.90 -18.36 11.56
C MET A 1 3.90 -18.37 10.41
N ALA A 2 2.59 -18.34 10.70
CA ALA A 2 1.56 -18.21 9.67
C ALA A 2 1.64 -16.81 9.04
N LEU A 3 1.40 -16.70 7.73
CA LEU A 3 1.28 -15.40 7.08
C LEU A 3 0.12 -14.65 7.73
N THR A 4 0.39 -13.58 8.47
CA THR A 4 -0.67 -12.66 8.87
C THR A 4 -0.94 -11.75 7.69
N PHE A 5 -1.64 -12.27 6.68
CA PHE A 5 -2.44 -11.37 5.86
C PHE A 5 -3.34 -10.56 6.79
N SER A 6 -3.73 -9.36 6.38
CA SER A 6 -4.89 -8.74 7.03
C SER A 6 -5.98 -9.81 7.08
N PRO A 7 -6.62 -10.09 8.24
CA PRO A 7 -7.60 -11.17 8.36
C PRO A 7 -8.59 -11.27 7.18
N PRO A 8 -9.06 -10.14 6.59
CA PRO A 8 -9.91 -10.16 5.40
C PRO A 8 -9.30 -10.84 4.15
N ALA A 9 -8.00 -10.67 3.86
CA ALA A 9 -7.40 -11.26 2.67
C ALA A 9 -7.18 -12.78 2.81
N GLN A 10 -6.97 -13.28 4.03
CA GLN A 10 -6.87 -14.72 4.29
C GLN A 10 -8.21 -15.42 4.01
N ASP A 11 -9.34 -14.81 4.36
CA ASP A 11 -10.67 -15.36 4.07
C ASP A 11 -10.87 -15.66 2.57
N LEU A 12 -10.33 -14.80 1.69
CA LEU A 12 -10.40 -15.01 0.24
C LEU A 12 -9.50 -16.17 -0.21
N VAL A 13 -8.30 -16.28 0.35
CA VAL A 13 -7.41 -17.40 0.06
C VAL A 13 -8.07 -18.71 0.48
N ASP A 14 -8.64 -18.78 1.67
CA ASP A 14 -9.31 -19.96 2.21
C ASP A 14 -10.53 -20.33 1.36
N ALA A 15 -11.38 -19.35 1.00
CA ALA A 15 -12.55 -19.61 0.17
C ALA A 15 -12.20 -20.13 -1.23
N LEU A 16 -11.10 -19.65 -1.83
CA LEU A 16 -10.59 -20.14 -3.11
C LEU A 16 -9.88 -21.51 -2.98
N ALA A 17 -9.23 -21.78 -1.84
CA ALA A 17 -8.56 -23.04 -1.56
C ALA A 17 -9.57 -24.18 -1.39
N MET A 18 -10.69 -23.95 -0.69
CA MET A 18 -11.76 -24.94 -0.50
C MET A 18 -12.27 -25.55 -1.82
N MET A 19 -12.34 -24.76 -2.89
CA MET A 19 -12.74 -25.24 -4.22
C MET A 19 -11.70 -26.22 -4.82
N ALA A 20 -10.41 -25.97 -4.61
CA ALA A 20 -9.32 -26.76 -5.17
C ALA A 20 -9.03 -28.03 -4.35
N GLU A 21 -9.21 -27.95 -3.02
CA GLU A 21 -8.96 -29.02 -2.06
C GLU A 21 -10.08 -30.06 -2.02
N ARG A 22 -11.27 -29.73 -2.52
CA ARG A 22 -12.38 -30.68 -2.55
C ARG A 22 -12.06 -31.84 -3.48
N GLU A 23 -12.27 -33.06 -2.99
CA GLU A 23 -12.11 -34.30 -3.74
C GLU A 23 -13.48 -34.89 -4.11
N GLY A 24 -13.55 -35.51 -5.28
CA GLY A 24 -14.67 -36.33 -5.68
C GLY A 24 -14.63 -37.72 -5.03
N PRO A 25 -15.67 -38.56 -5.24
CA PRO A 25 -15.74 -39.92 -4.71
C PRO A 25 -14.59 -40.84 -5.14
N ASP A 26 -13.90 -40.51 -6.23
CA ASP A 26 -12.75 -41.25 -6.77
C ASP A 26 -11.38 -40.73 -6.26
N GLY A 27 -11.37 -39.79 -5.31
CA GLY A 27 -10.17 -39.15 -4.77
C GLY A 27 -9.50 -38.15 -5.74
N ARG A 28 -10.10 -37.87 -6.90
CA ARG A 28 -9.61 -36.82 -7.80
C ARG A 28 -10.13 -35.46 -7.35
N SER A 29 -9.41 -34.39 -7.68
CA SER A 29 -9.90 -33.04 -7.44
C SER A 29 -11.26 -32.82 -8.11
N TRP A 30 -12.21 -32.35 -7.31
CA TRP A 30 -13.60 -32.08 -7.68
C TRP A 30 -13.66 -31.11 -8.87
N CYS A 31 -12.87 -30.02 -8.80
CA CYS A 31 -12.75 -29.01 -9.85
C CYS A 31 -11.53 -29.29 -10.76
N PRO A 32 -11.65 -29.23 -12.11
CA PRO A 32 -10.48 -29.25 -12.97
C PRO A 32 -9.60 -28.02 -12.73
N ALA A 33 -8.28 -28.21 -12.68
CA ALA A 33 -7.33 -27.11 -12.47
C ALA A 33 -7.55 -25.91 -13.44
N PRO A 34 -7.79 -26.08 -14.75
CA PRO A 34 -8.04 -24.94 -15.64
C PRO A 34 -9.27 -24.11 -15.26
N ALA A 35 -10.34 -24.75 -14.77
CA ALA A 35 -11.55 -24.05 -14.32
C ALA A 35 -11.30 -23.31 -13.01
N ALA A 36 -10.62 -23.96 -12.06
CA ALA A 36 -10.22 -23.34 -10.80
C ALA A 36 -9.32 -22.11 -11.01
N ASP A 37 -8.32 -22.23 -11.89
CA ASP A 37 -7.40 -21.14 -12.21
C ASP A 37 -8.08 -19.99 -12.96
N ALA A 38 -9.01 -20.28 -13.87
CA ALA A 38 -9.81 -19.27 -14.55
C ALA A 38 -10.67 -18.48 -13.56
N ILE A 39 -11.36 -19.15 -12.62
CA ILE A 39 -12.17 -18.49 -11.58
C ILE A 39 -11.30 -17.69 -10.62
N ARG A 40 -10.18 -18.26 -10.16
CA ARG A 40 -9.21 -17.56 -9.32
C ARG A 40 -8.73 -16.28 -10.00
N THR A 41 -8.29 -16.36 -11.25
CA THR A 41 -7.82 -15.21 -12.03
C THR A 41 -8.93 -14.17 -12.19
N CYS A 42 -10.13 -14.61 -12.58
CA CYS A 42 -11.28 -13.74 -12.77
C CYS A 42 -11.64 -12.94 -11.49
N ILE A 43 -11.56 -13.57 -10.31
CA ILE A 43 -11.84 -12.93 -9.01
C ILE A 43 -10.69 -12.02 -8.59
N LEU A 44 -9.46 -12.54 -8.61
CA LEU A 44 -8.26 -11.82 -8.16
C LEU A 44 -7.91 -10.62 -9.04
N ASP A 45 -8.29 -10.64 -10.32
CA ASP A 45 -8.13 -9.51 -11.25
C ASP A 45 -9.38 -8.63 -11.36
N ARG A 46 -10.55 -9.09 -10.88
CA ARG A 46 -11.88 -8.50 -11.16
C ARG A 46 -12.00 -8.12 -12.65
N THR A 47 -11.69 -9.04 -13.54
CA THR A 47 -11.81 -8.81 -14.98
C THR A 47 -13.27 -8.49 -15.35
N ASN A 48 -13.50 -7.91 -16.52
CA ASN A 48 -14.86 -7.72 -17.04
C ASN A 48 -15.62 -9.06 -17.20
N GLU A 49 -14.89 -10.17 -17.32
CA GLU A 49 -15.45 -11.53 -17.36
C GLU A 49 -16.16 -11.89 -16.05
N LEU A 50 -15.79 -11.28 -14.91
CA LEU A 50 -16.48 -11.52 -13.64
C LEU A 50 -17.95 -11.14 -13.73
N GLY A 51 -18.27 -10.01 -14.37
CA GLY A 51 -19.64 -9.57 -14.62
C GLY A 51 -20.41 -10.56 -15.51
N LEU A 52 -19.75 -11.10 -16.55
CA LEU A 52 -20.33 -12.13 -17.41
C LEU A 52 -20.55 -13.44 -16.65
N ASN A 53 -19.60 -13.86 -15.82
CA ASN A 53 -19.72 -15.07 -15.01
C ASN A 53 -20.91 -15.00 -14.04
N PHE A 54 -21.24 -13.84 -13.47
CA PHE A 54 -22.48 -13.67 -12.69
C PHE A 54 -23.74 -13.91 -13.52
N LEU A 55 -23.80 -13.36 -14.73
CA LEU A 55 -24.93 -13.57 -15.63
C LEU A 55 -25.06 -15.04 -16.07
N GLN A 56 -23.95 -15.73 -16.29
CA GLN A 56 -23.95 -17.14 -16.71
C GLN A 56 -24.25 -18.08 -15.54
N VAL A 57 -23.68 -17.84 -14.35
CA VAL A 57 -23.89 -18.71 -13.17
C VAL A 57 -25.34 -18.69 -12.71
N VAL A 58 -26.02 -17.55 -12.79
CA VAL A 58 -27.44 -17.43 -12.43
C VAL A 58 -28.33 -18.26 -13.38
N ARG A 59 -27.99 -18.31 -14.67
CA ARG A 59 -28.67 -19.16 -15.65
C ARG A 59 -28.33 -20.64 -15.43
N PHE A 60 -27.08 -20.95 -15.07
CA PHE A 60 -26.68 -22.29 -14.66
C PHE A 60 -27.44 -22.76 -13.39
N VAL A 61 -27.66 -21.89 -12.41
CA VAL A 61 -28.47 -22.20 -11.21
C VAL A 61 -29.90 -22.57 -11.60
N ARG A 62 -30.52 -21.86 -12.56
CA ARG A 62 -31.84 -22.22 -13.09
C ARG A 62 -31.84 -23.62 -13.69
N LEU A 63 -30.88 -23.92 -14.57
CA LEU A 63 -30.73 -25.24 -15.17
C LEU A 63 -30.56 -26.33 -14.10
N ALA A 64 -29.66 -26.12 -13.15
CA ALA A 64 -29.38 -27.05 -12.05
C ALA A 64 -30.61 -27.31 -11.17
N ALA A 65 -31.39 -26.27 -10.87
CA ALA A 65 -32.62 -26.40 -10.08
C ALA A 65 -33.71 -27.20 -10.81
N LEU A 66 -33.82 -27.05 -12.13
CA LEU A 66 -34.71 -27.87 -12.95
C LEU A 66 -34.20 -29.32 -13.02
N ALA A 67 -32.89 -29.53 -13.11
CA ALA A 67 -32.31 -30.85 -13.32
C ALA A 67 -32.35 -31.77 -12.09
N ALA A 68 -32.36 -31.25 -10.86
CA ALA A 68 -32.33 -32.08 -9.64
C ALA A 68 -33.52 -31.88 -8.69
N PRO A 69 -34.06 -32.96 -8.08
CA PRO A 69 -35.32 -32.93 -7.33
C PRO A 69 -35.30 -31.97 -6.14
N ARG A 70 -34.15 -31.76 -5.50
CA ARG A 70 -34.01 -30.87 -4.34
C ARG A 70 -33.33 -29.53 -4.69
N GLY A 71 -33.39 -29.13 -5.96
CA GLY A 71 -32.88 -27.85 -6.43
C GLY A 71 -31.40 -27.87 -6.80
N TYR A 72 -30.82 -26.69 -7.00
CA TYR A 72 -29.50 -26.57 -7.61
C TYR A 72 -28.34 -27.09 -6.73
N VAL A 73 -28.49 -27.07 -5.40
CA VAL A 73 -27.48 -27.60 -4.45
C VAL A 73 -27.36 -29.12 -4.61
N ASP A 74 -28.49 -29.82 -4.71
CA ASP A 74 -28.58 -31.26 -4.97
C ASP A 74 -27.95 -31.62 -6.32
N PHE A 75 -28.21 -30.81 -7.35
CA PHE A 75 -27.55 -30.97 -8.64
C PHE A 75 -26.03 -30.85 -8.54
N LEU A 76 -25.54 -29.77 -7.93
CA LEU A 76 -24.12 -29.43 -7.90
C LEU A 76 -23.28 -30.40 -7.05
N TYR A 77 -23.81 -30.85 -5.91
CA TYR A 77 -23.02 -31.61 -4.94
C TYR A 77 -23.38 -33.09 -4.84
N LEU A 78 -24.53 -33.51 -5.37
CA LEU A 78 -24.95 -34.91 -5.34
C LEU A 78 -25.08 -35.51 -6.75
N ALA A 79 -25.74 -34.83 -7.68
CA ALA A 79 -25.92 -35.35 -9.04
C ALA A 79 -24.63 -35.24 -9.89
N VAL A 80 -23.79 -34.24 -9.63
CA VAL A 80 -22.52 -34.01 -10.34
C VAL A 80 -21.36 -34.16 -9.35
N PRO A 81 -20.90 -35.39 -9.08
CA PRO A 81 -19.89 -35.66 -8.05
C PRO A 81 -18.50 -35.10 -8.40
N ILE A 82 -18.25 -34.79 -9.67
CA ILE A 82 -17.01 -34.19 -10.17
C ILE A 82 -17.37 -33.23 -11.30
N LEU A 83 -16.78 -32.03 -11.32
CA LEU A 83 -17.05 -31.00 -12.31
C LEU A 83 -16.39 -31.35 -13.66
N ARG A 84 -16.99 -32.29 -14.41
CA ARG A 84 -16.54 -32.72 -15.74
C ARG A 84 -17.70 -32.67 -16.72
N ARG A 85 -17.37 -32.39 -17.99
CA ARG A 85 -18.33 -32.32 -19.10
C ARG A 85 -19.29 -33.52 -19.13
N ASP A 86 -18.75 -34.73 -19.03
CA ASP A 86 -19.55 -35.96 -19.14
C ASP A 86 -20.47 -36.17 -17.94
N ALA A 87 -20.04 -35.76 -16.73
CA ALA A 87 -20.87 -35.83 -15.54
C ALA A 87 -22.07 -34.86 -15.61
N PHE A 88 -21.84 -33.63 -16.08
CA PHE A 88 -22.93 -32.68 -16.33
C PHE A 88 -23.88 -33.18 -17.41
N LYS A 89 -23.34 -33.72 -18.50
CA LYS A 89 -24.14 -34.28 -19.59
C LYS A 89 -25.04 -35.41 -19.09
N ALA A 90 -24.48 -36.38 -18.37
CA ALA A 90 -25.23 -37.50 -17.81
C ALA A 90 -26.33 -37.03 -16.84
N ALA A 91 -26.04 -36.08 -15.95
CA ALA A 91 -27.02 -35.54 -15.01
C ALA A 91 -28.18 -34.80 -15.71
N VAL A 92 -27.88 -34.02 -16.75
CA VAL A 92 -28.89 -33.30 -17.54
C VAL A 92 -29.73 -34.24 -18.40
N GLU A 93 -29.11 -35.22 -19.07
CA GLU A 93 -29.84 -36.23 -19.87
C GLU A 93 -30.76 -37.09 -18.98
N GLN A 94 -30.31 -37.43 -17.77
CA GLN A 94 -31.15 -38.12 -16.78
C GLN A 94 -32.35 -37.27 -16.36
N ALA A 95 -32.16 -35.96 -16.15
CA ALA A 95 -33.26 -35.04 -15.85
C ALA A 95 -34.25 -34.96 -17.02
N GLN A 96 -33.76 -34.90 -18.26
CA GLN A 96 -34.62 -34.91 -19.44
C GLN A 96 -35.41 -36.21 -19.55
N HIS A 97 -34.77 -37.36 -19.36
CA HIS A 97 -35.40 -38.68 -19.45
C HIS A 97 -36.48 -38.88 -18.38
N THR A 98 -36.28 -38.30 -17.19
CA THR A 98 -37.24 -38.35 -16.08
C THR A 98 -38.33 -37.27 -16.19
N GLY A 99 -38.37 -36.51 -17.29
CA GLY A 99 -39.40 -35.50 -17.54
C GLY A 99 -39.32 -34.28 -16.63
N ARG A 100 -38.12 -33.97 -16.10
CA ARG A 100 -37.91 -32.88 -15.13
C ARG A 100 -37.94 -31.48 -15.74
N PHE A 101 -37.71 -31.36 -17.05
CA PHE A 101 -37.79 -30.09 -17.76
C PHE A 101 -39.23 -29.85 -18.24
N PRO A 102 -39.97 -28.86 -17.67
CA PRO A 102 -41.29 -28.53 -18.19
C PRO A 102 -41.21 -28.07 -19.65
N PRO A 103 -42.24 -28.33 -20.48
CA PRO A 103 -42.25 -27.88 -21.87
C PRO A 103 -42.01 -26.38 -21.98
N GLY A 104 -41.11 -25.97 -22.89
CA GLY A 104 -40.78 -24.56 -23.11
C GLY A 104 -39.85 -23.92 -22.07
N THR A 105 -39.25 -24.70 -21.17
CA THR A 105 -38.25 -24.18 -20.21
C THR A 105 -36.81 -24.37 -20.69
N ALA A 106 -36.46 -25.59 -21.12
CA ALA A 106 -35.13 -25.94 -21.59
C ALA A 106 -35.20 -27.00 -22.70
N GLU A 107 -34.29 -26.89 -23.66
CA GLU A 107 -34.03 -27.87 -24.72
C GLU A 107 -32.61 -28.41 -24.58
N VAL A 108 -32.45 -29.73 -24.56
CA VAL A 108 -31.14 -30.38 -24.56
C VAL A 108 -30.77 -30.73 -25.99
N GLU A 109 -29.69 -30.13 -26.51
CA GLU A 109 -29.30 -30.22 -27.91
C GLU A 109 -27.80 -30.52 -28.03
N GLY A 110 -27.46 -31.77 -28.33
CA GLY A 110 -26.08 -32.21 -28.58
C GLY A 110 -25.12 -32.02 -27.40
N GLN A 111 -24.45 -30.88 -27.35
CA GLN A 111 -23.40 -30.53 -26.36
C GLN A 111 -23.75 -29.34 -25.47
N ALA A 112 -25.00 -28.87 -25.57
CA ALA A 112 -25.48 -27.73 -24.83
C ALA A 112 -26.93 -27.88 -24.39
N VAL A 113 -27.32 -26.99 -23.49
CA VAL A 113 -28.70 -26.82 -23.04
C VAL A 113 -29.12 -25.39 -23.34
N ARG A 114 -30.25 -25.22 -24.03
CA ARG A 114 -30.84 -23.94 -24.37
C ARG A 114 -31.97 -23.62 -23.41
N LEU A 115 -31.85 -22.53 -22.65
CA LEU A 115 -32.90 -22.01 -21.77
C LEU A 115 -33.82 -21.12 -22.60
N LEU A 116 -35.08 -21.53 -22.72
CA LEU A 116 -36.08 -20.90 -23.59
C LEU A 116 -36.88 -19.80 -22.87
N GLU A 117 -36.82 -19.76 -21.54
CA GLU A 117 -37.59 -18.82 -20.74
C GLU A 117 -37.16 -17.36 -21.02
N PRO A 118 -38.10 -16.42 -21.24
CA PRO A 118 -37.76 -15.02 -21.51
C PRO A 118 -36.89 -14.38 -20.42
N ALA A 119 -37.10 -14.76 -19.16
CA ALA A 119 -36.30 -14.30 -18.02
C ALA A 119 -34.82 -14.73 -18.10
N MET A 120 -34.52 -15.77 -18.88
CA MET A 120 -33.17 -16.31 -19.10
C MET A 120 -32.56 -15.85 -20.43
N ALA A 121 -33.29 -15.10 -21.26
CA ALA A 121 -32.80 -14.67 -22.56
C ALA A 121 -31.56 -13.76 -22.47
N THR A 122 -30.79 -13.67 -23.57
CA THR A 122 -29.71 -12.69 -23.72
C THR A 122 -30.27 -11.28 -23.97
N GLU A 123 -29.53 -10.23 -23.65
CA GLU A 123 -29.88 -8.83 -23.92
C GLU A 123 -29.80 -8.42 -25.42
N ALA A 124 -29.67 -9.39 -26.34
CA ALA A 124 -29.71 -9.13 -27.78
C ALA A 124 -31.11 -8.62 -28.23
N VAL A 125 -31.15 -7.89 -29.34
CA VAL A 125 -32.40 -7.43 -29.97
C VAL A 125 -32.56 -8.13 -31.33
N PRO A 126 -33.53 -9.05 -31.51
CA PRO A 126 -34.49 -9.56 -30.52
C PRO A 126 -33.84 -10.49 -29.48
N PRO A 127 -34.46 -10.66 -28.29
CA PRO A 127 -33.96 -11.55 -27.25
C PRO A 127 -33.80 -12.98 -27.77
N LYS A 128 -32.65 -13.60 -27.50
CA LYS A 128 -32.35 -14.98 -27.91
C LYS A 128 -32.34 -15.90 -26.68
N PRO A 129 -32.78 -17.17 -26.83
CA PRO A 129 -32.55 -18.21 -25.82
C PRO A 129 -31.08 -18.28 -25.46
N PHE A 130 -30.79 -18.49 -24.18
CA PHE A 130 -29.42 -18.60 -23.71
C PHE A 130 -28.94 -20.04 -23.76
N GLU A 131 -27.76 -20.28 -24.32
CA GLU A 131 -27.17 -21.60 -24.47
C GLU A 131 -26.02 -21.81 -23.47
N ILE A 132 -26.02 -22.95 -22.77
CA ILE A 132 -24.96 -23.37 -21.85
C ILE A 132 -24.37 -24.68 -22.35
N THR A 133 -23.10 -24.67 -22.74
CA THR A 133 -22.38 -25.89 -23.10
C THR A 133 -21.97 -26.67 -21.86
N TYR A 134 -21.90 -28.00 -21.96
CA TYR A 134 -21.43 -28.84 -20.85
C TYR A 134 -19.98 -28.53 -20.41
N ALA A 135 -19.15 -28.00 -21.32
CA ALA A 135 -17.80 -27.56 -21.00
C ALA A 135 -17.80 -26.33 -20.09
N GLN A 136 -18.69 -25.36 -20.34
CA GLN A 136 -18.83 -24.16 -19.51
C GLN A 136 -19.35 -24.47 -18.11
N MET A 137 -20.21 -25.49 -17.96
CA MET A 137 -20.82 -25.83 -16.66
C MET A 137 -19.79 -26.10 -15.56
N ALA A 138 -18.62 -26.66 -15.88
CA ALA A 138 -17.56 -26.87 -14.88
C ALA A 138 -17.03 -25.56 -14.28
N GLN A 139 -16.80 -24.55 -15.11
CA GLN A 139 -16.36 -23.23 -14.65
C GLN A 139 -17.48 -22.51 -13.87
N LEU A 140 -18.73 -22.59 -14.33
CA LEU A 140 -19.87 -21.95 -13.66
C LEU A 140 -20.17 -22.60 -12.30
N ALA A 141 -20.07 -23.92 -12.21
CA ALA A 141 -20.20 -24.67 -10.97
C ALA A 141 -19.08 -24.34 -9.97
N ALA A 142 -17.84 -24.24 -10.44
CA ALA A 142 -16.71 -23.81 -9.63
C ALA A 142 -16.92 -22.39 -9.09
N PHE A 143 -17.41 -21.47 -9.93
CA PHE A 143 -17.74 -20.11 -9.49
C PHE A 143 -18.86 -20.09 -8.45
N LEU A 144 -19.92 -20.90 -8.64
CA LEU A 144 -21.01 -21.01 -7.68
C LEU A 144 -20.54 -21.55 -6.31
N ASP A 145 -19.59 -22.50 -6.30
CA ASP A 145 -19.00 -22.99 -5.05
C ASP A 145 -18.19 -21.91 -4.33
N VAL A 146 -17.44 -21.09 -5.07
CA VAL A 146 -16.76 -19.92 -4.46
C VAL A 146 -17.79 -18.94 -3.89
N LEU A 147 -18.92 -18.73 -4.56
CA LEU A 147 -20.00 -17.89 -4.01
C LEU A 147 -20.56 -18.46 -2.71
N HIS A 148 -20.73 -19.79 -2.60
CA HIS A 148 -21.14 -20.42 -1.34
C HIS A 148 -20.08 -20.31 -0.24
N ASN A 149 -18.80 -20.51 -0.56
CA ASN A 149 -17.71 -20.45 0.41
C ASN A 149 -17.44 -19.01 0.89
N THR A 150 -17.88 -18.00 0.14
CA THR A 150 -17.67 -16.58 0.48
C THR A 150 -18.89 -15.93 1.12
N LEU A 151 -20.07 -16.05 0.50
CA LEU A 151 -21.30 -15.42 0.97
C LEU A 151 -22.11 -16.31 1.92
N GLY A 152 -21.84 -17.62 1.92
CA GLY A 152 -22.63 -18.62 2.65
C GLY A 152 -23.81 -19.16 1.82
N PHE A 153 -24.14 -20.43 2.04
CA PHE A 153 -25.21 -21.12 1.31
C PHE A 153 -26.57 -20.45 1.43
N ALA A 154 -26.95 -19.99 2.64
CA ALA A 154 -28.25 -19.37 2.89
C ALA A 154 -28.42 -18.07 2.09
N GLU A 155 -27.44 -17.17 2.13
CA GLU A 155 -27.47 -15.90 1.39
C GLU A 155 -27.56 -16.15 -0.13
N VAL A 156 -26.75 -17.07 -0.68
CA VAL A 156 -26.81 -17.38 -2.11
C VAL A 156 -28.17 -17.99 -2.48
N ALA A 157 -28.70 -18.92 -1.67
CA ALA A 157 -30.00 -19.54 -1.89
C ALA A 157 -31.14 -18.51 -1.89
N ASP A 158 -31.13 -17.57 -0.96
CA ASP A 158 -32.13 -16.50 -0.86
C ASP A 158 -32.08 -15.57 -2.08
N ILE A 159 -30.87 -15.21 -2.54
CA ILE A 159 -30.68 -14.36 -3.72
C ILE A 159 -31.20 -15.05 -4.99
N VAL A 160 -30.96 -16.35 -5.16
CA VAL A 160 -31.35 -17.10 -6.38
C VAL A 160 -32.76 -17.71 -6.31
N ALA A 161 -33.42 -17.68 -5.16
CA ALA A 161 -34.78 -18.20 -4.95
C ALA A 161 -35.82 -17.74 -6.00
N PRO A 162 -35.79 -16.49 -6.52
CA PRO A 162 -36.71 -16.07 -7.58
C PRO A 162 -36.61 -16.90 -8.87
N LEU A 163 -35.54 -17.68 -9.06
CA LEU A 163 -35.28 -18.50 -10.25
C LEU A 163 -35.41 -20.00 -10.01
N THR A 164 -35.34 -20.49 -8.78
CA THR A 164 -35.18 -21.94 -8.52
C THR A 164 -36.50 -22.70 -8.36
N GLY A 165 -37.65 -22.02 -8.33
CA GLY A 165 -38.97 -22.66 -8.26
C GLY A 165 -39.35 -23.41 -9.54
N LEU A 166 -40.19 -24.46 -9.46
CA LEU A 166 -40.58 -25.26 -10.64
C LEU A 166 -41.40 -24.49 -11.69
N GLY A 167 -42.03 -23.37 -11.30
CA GLY A 167 -42.77 -22.50 -12.21
C GLY A 167 -41.87 -21.53 -12.99
N PRO A 168 -42.48 -20.60 -13.74
CA PRO A 168 -41.77 -19.50 -14.39
C PRO A 168 -40.97 -18.65 -13.38
N PRO A 169 -39.75 -18.19 -13.73
CA PRO A 169 -38.97 -17.31 -12.87
C PRO A 169 -39.70 -16.03 -12.50
N LYS A 170 -39.61 -15.62 -11.24
CA LYS A 170 -40.22 -14.39 -10.72
C LYS A 170 -39.38 -13.13 -10.98
N SER A 171 -38.15 -13.30 -11.44
CA SER A 171 -37.22 -12.21 -11.75
C SER A 171 -36.39 -12.57 -12.98
N SER A 172 -35.81 -11.56 -13.64
CA SER A 172 -34.87 -11.80 -14.73
C SER A 172 -33.53 -12.32 -14.19
N ALA A 173 -32.79 -13.07 -15.02
CA ALA A 173 -31.43 -13.46 -14.68
C ALA A 173 -30.51 -12.24 -14.45
N ALA A 174 -30.75 -11.13 -15.16
CA ALA A 174 -29.97 -9.90 -15.04
C ALA A 174 -30.12 -9.23 -13.67
N ASP A 175 -31.35 -9.19 -13.14
CA ASP A 175 -31.60 -8.59 -11.82
C ASP A 175 -31.01 -9.43 -10.69
N VAL A 176 -31.17 -10.75 -10.74
CA VAL A 176 -30.57 -11.67 -9.76
C VAL A 176 -29.05 -11.63 -9.83
N ALA A 177 -28.47 -11.60 -11.03
CA ALA A 177 -27.02 -11.46 -11.22
C ALA A 177 -26.49 -10.13 -10.66
N ARG A 178 -27.24 -9.02 -10.82
CA ARG A 178 -26.88 -7.71 -10.26
C ARG A 178 -26.82 -7.74 -8.74
N THR A 179 -27.82 -8.34 -8.08
CA THR A 179 -27.87 -8.50 -6.62
C THR A 179 -26.73 -9.37 -6.11
N LEU A 180 -26.52 -10.54 -6.74
CA LEU A 180 -25.45 -11.47 -6.38
C LEU A 180 -24.06 -10.84 -6.54
N ARG A 181 -23.86 -10.11 -7.65
CA ARG A 181 -22.64 -9.35 -7.92
C ARG A 181 -22.40 -8.26 -6.87
N ALA A 182 -23.43 -7.50 -6.50
CA ALA A 182 -23.31 -6.44 -5.49
C ALA A 182 -22.90 -7.01 -4.13
N ARG A 183 -23.52 -8.12 -3.69
CA ARG A 183 -23.16 -8.83 -2.45
C ARG A 183 -21.73 -9.36 -2.47
N PHE A 184 -21.32 -9.98 -3.57
CA PHE A 184 -19.96 -10.49 -3.70
C PHE A 184 -18.91 -9.37 -3.74
N HIS A 185 -19.16 -8.26 -4.43
CA HIS A 185 -18.24 -7.13 -4.41
C HIS A 185 -18.13 -6.51 -3.01
N ALA A 186 -19.25 -6.32 -2.30
CA ALA A 186 -19.22 -5.85 -0.90
C ALA A 186 -18.39 -6.78 0.01
N TRP A 187 -18.45 -8.10 -0.24
CA TRP A 187 -17.61 -9.06 0.46
C TRP A 187 -16.12 -8.98 0.04
N LEU A 188 -15.83 -8.74 -1.24
CA LEU A 188 -14.46 -8.63 -1.76
C LEU A 188 -13.76 -7.31 -1.41
N ASP A 189 -14.49 -6.20 -1.27
CA ASP A 189 -13.91 -4.87 -1.08
C ASP A 189 -12.99 -4.71 0.14
N PRO A 190 -13.30 -5.27 1.33
CA PRO A 190 -12.34 -5.26 2.44
C PRO A 190 -11.19 -6.28 2.28
N ARG A 191 -11.27 -7.19 1.29
CA ARG A 191 -10.37 -8.35 1.14
C ARG A 191 -9.37 -8.21 0.00
N LEU A 192 -9.72 -7.42 -1.01
CA LEU A 192 -8.90 -7.16 -2.19
C LEU A 192 -8.60 -5.68 -2.29
N GLU A 193 -7.41 -5.37 -2.79
CA GLU A 193 -7.10 -4.03 -3.24
C GLU A 193 -8.11 -3.58 -4.32
N SER A 194 -8.44 -2.29 -4.31
CA SER A 194 -9.35 -1.73 -5.31
C SER A 194 -8.82 -2.02 -6.74
N GLY A 195 -9.73 -2.11 -7.71
CA GLY A 195 -9.33 -2.35 -9.12
C GLY A 195 -8.31 -1.34 -9.61
N HIS A 196 -8.42 -0.12 -9.12
CA HIS A 196 -7.46 0.94 -9.36
C HIS A 196 -6.04 0.62 -8.87
N GLN A 197 -5.90 0.25 -7.60
CA GLN A 197 -4.58 -0.06 -7.02
C GLN A 197 -3.94 -1.27 -7.70
N ARG A 198 -4.72 -2.29 -8.06
CA ARG A 198 -4.24 -3.44 -8.82
C ARG A 198 -3.75 -3.05 -10.21
N GLN A 199 -4.45 -2.16 -10.89
CA GLN A 199 -4.00 -1.64 -12.19
C GLN A 199 -2.67 -0.86 -12.04
N LYS A 200 -2.53 -0.03 -11.00
CA LYS A 200 -1.25 0.63 -10.66
C LYS A 200 -0.14 -0.39 -10.41
N ALA A 201 -0.42 -1.45 -9.65
CA ALA A 201 0.54 -2.52 -9.38
C ALA A 201 0.95 -3.26 -10.65
N LYS A 202 0.02 -3.58 -11.57
CA LYS A 202 0.34 -4.18 -12.89
C LYS A 202 1.25 -3.28 -13.72
N VAL A 203 0.95 -1.99 -13.73
CA VAL A 203 1.72 -0.95 -14.40
C VAL A 203 3.16 -0.86 -13.87
N ILE A 204 3.32 -0.87 -12.54
CA ILE A 204 4.62 -0.88 -11.85
C ILE A 204 5.37 -2.18 -12.13
N HIS A 205 4.70 -3.31 -11.98
CA HIS A 205 5.26 -4.65 -12.22
C HIS A 205 5.84 -4.78 -13.62
N ALA A 206 5.08 -4.38 -14.66
CA ALA A 206 5.54 -4.46 -16.04
C ALA A 206 6.79 -3.60 -16.29
N PHE A 207 6.86 -2.41 -15.68
CA PHE A 207 8.03 -1.54 -15.76
C PHE A 207 9.26 -2.16 -15.08
N LEU A 208 9.08 -2.69 -13.86
CA LEU A 208 10.17 -3.30 -13.09
C LEU A 208 10.68 -4.57 -13.76
N ALA A 209 9.77 -5.39 -14.30
CA ALA A 209 10.11 -6.58 -15.06
C ALA A 209 10.94 -6.25 -16.31
N ALA A 210 10.56 -5.21 -17.07
CA ALA A 210 11.32 -4.75 -18.23
C ALA A 210 12.75 -4.29 -17.88
N ARG A 211 12.96 -3.79 -16.65
CA ARG A 211 14.26 -3.38 -16.12
C ARG A 211 14.99 -4.47 -15.32
N LYS A 212 14.41 -5.66 -15.17
CA LYS A 212 14.90 -6.73 -14.27
C LYS A 212 15.08 -6.27 -12.81
N ALA A 213 14.28 -5.29 -12.36
CA ALA A 213 14.30 -4.72 -11.02
C ALA A 213 13.16 -5.27 -10.15
N MET A 214 13.02 -6.61 -10.13
CA MET A 214 11.92 -7.31 -9.46
C MET A 214 12.14 -7.56 -7.96
N ALA A 215 13.35 -7.31 -7.46
CA ALA A 215 13.66 -7.37 -6.04
C ALA A 215 13.46 -6.00 -5.39
N ALA A 216 13.07 -5.97 -4.12
CA ALA A 216 12.70 -4.73 -3.44
C ALA A 216 13.87 -3.75 -3.30
N ASP A 217 15.06 -4.26 -3.02
CA ASP A 217 16.33 -3.53 -2.93
C ASP A 217 16.72 -2.88 -4.27
N MET A 218 16.34 -3.48 -5.40
CA MET A 218 16.57 -2.94 -6.75
C MET A 218 15.69 -1.72 -7.10
N ILE A 219 14.68 -1.37 -6.30
CA ILE A 219 13.80 -0.21 -6.54
C ILE A 219 14.41 1.05 -5.91
N ASP A 220 15.55 1.53 -6.41
CA ASP A 220 16.29 2.66 -5.85
C ASP A 220 15.74 4.06 -6.26
N ASP A 221 16.43 5.12 -5.82
CA ASP A 221 16.10 6.50 -6.17
C ASP A 221 16.06 6.76 -7.69
N ALA A 222 16.91 6.11 -8.47
CA ALA A 222 16.97 6.30 -9.91
C ALA A 222 15.78 5.61 -10.61
N VAL A 223 15.47 4.37 -10.22
CA VAL A 223 14.34 3.58 -10.73
C VAL A 223 13.01 4.30 -10.49
N ILE A 224 12.85 4.92 -9.31
CA ILE A 224 11.63 5.69 -8.98
C ILE A 224 11.49 6.91 -9.89
N LEU A 225 12.58 7.69 -10.06
CA LEU A 225 12.55 8.88 -10.93
C LEU A 225 12.26 8.48 -12.38
N ASP A 226 12.92 7.44 -12.87
CA ASP A 226 12.74 6.90 -14.23
C ASP A 226 11.31 6.43 -14.50
N PHE A 227 10.70 5.73 -13.53
CA PHE A 227 9.30 5.31 -13.63
C PHE A 227 8.39 6.50 -13.80
N TRP A 228 8.56 7.52 -12.95
CA TRP A 228 7.76 8.73 -13.03
C TRP A 228 7.96 9.44 -14.38
N ARG A 229 9.21 9.64 -14.83
CA ARG A 229 9.52 10.28 -16.13
C ARG A 229 8.83 9.55 -17.28
N GLN A 230 9.01 8.22 -17.37
CA GLN A 230 8.45 7.40 -18.44
C GLN A 230 6.92 7.47 -18.45
N ARG A 231 6.29 7.38 -17.28
CA ARG A 231 4.82 7.40 -17.16
C ARG A 231 4.25 8.78 -17.44
N ALA A 232 4.79 9.81 -16.83
CA ALA A 232 4.33 11.18 -17.02
C ALA A 232 4.42 11.62 -18.48
N ILE A 233 5.52 11.29 -19.17
CA ILE A 233 5.72 11.63 -20.58
C ILE A 233 4.83 10.78 -21.49
N GLY A 234 4.78 9.45 -21.28
CA GLY A 234 4.00 8.55 -22.13
C GLY A 234 2.50 8.89 -22.11
N TRP A 235 1.96 9.29 -20.97
CA TRP A 235 0.58 9.79 -20.87
C TRP A 235 0.36 11.05 -21.71
N HIS A 236 1.28 12.00 -21.60
CA HIS A 236 1.21 13.25 -22.36
C HIS A 236 1.25 13.01 -23.87
N GLU A 237 2.21 12.21 -24.35
CA GLU A 237 2.39 11.89 -25.77
C GLU A 237 1.18 11.15 -26.35
N ARG A 238 0.61 10.21 -25.60
CA ARG A 238 -0.62 9.50 -26.01
C ARG A 238 -1.79 10.47 -26.18
N THR A 239 -2.03 11.34 -25.20
CA THR A 239 -3.13 12.32 -25.25
C THR A 239 -2.93 13.31 -26.39
N GLN A 240 -1.71 13.80 -26.61
CA GLN A 240 -1.40 14.66 -27.75
C GLN A 240 -1.63 13.98 -29.09
N THR A 241 -1.23 12.71 -29.23
CA THR A 241 -1.43 11.94 -30.46
C THR A 241 -2.92 11.78 -30.77
N LEU A 242 -3.74 11.47 -29.75
CA LEU A 242 -5.19 11.36 -29.91
C LEU A 242 -5.82 12.71 -30.28
N ARG A 243 -5.43 13.81 -29.63
CA ARG A 243 -5.91 15.17 -29.96
C ARG A 243 -5.51 15.59 -31.38
N ALA A 244 -4.27 15.33 -31.80
CA ALA A 244 -3.82 15.61 -33.16
C ALA A 244 -4.59 14.78 -34.20
N LYS A 245 -4.82 13.49 -33.92
CA LYS A 245 -5.65 12.62 -34.76
C LYS A 245 -7.10 13.12 -34.86
N ALA A 246 -7.69 13.56 -33.75
CA ALA A 246 -9.03 14.15 -33.74
C ALA A 246 -9.07 15.43 -34.59
N GLN A 247 -8.07 16.31 -34.49
CA GLN A 247 -7.99 17.51 -35.31
C GLN A 247 -7.91 17.18 -36.81
N LEU A 248 -7.06 16.23 -37.21
CA LEU A 248 -6.96 15.79 -38.61
C LEU A 248 -8.29 15.24 -39.15
N LEU A 249 -9.09 14.56 -38.31
CA LEU A 249 -10.43 14.11 -38.71
C LEU A 249 -11.38 15.29 -38.91
N ARG A 250 -11.32 16.33 -38.06
CA ARG A 250 -12.13 17.54 -38.23
C ARG A 250 -11.77 18.29 -39.50
N ASP A 251 -10.48 18.46 -39.77
CA ASP A 251 -9.98 19.12 -40.98
C ASP A 251 -10.40 18.36 -42.26
N ALA A 252 -10.53 17.03 -42.16
CA ALA A 252 -11.03 16.18 -43.23
C ALA A 252 -12.58 16.08 -43.31
N GLY A 253 -13.33 16.81 -42.47
CA GLY A 253 -14.79 16.76 -42.42
C GLY A 253 -15.37 15.43 -41.91
N LYS A 254 -14.60 14.65 -41.14
CA LYS A 254 -14.99 13.36 -40.55
C LYS A 254 -15.40 13.50 -39.09
N ASP A 255 -16.19 12.54 -38.59
CA ASP A 255 -16.60 12.50 -37.18
C ASP A 255 -15.40 12.19 -36.26
N ALA A 256 -14.99 13.17 -35.46
CA ALA A 256 -13.88 13.06 -34.52
C ALA A 256 -14.31 12.62 -33.11
N ARG A 257 -15.63 12.58 -32.83
CA ARG A 257 -16.16 12.30 -31.48
C ARG A 257 -15.63 11.00 -30.84
N PRO A 258 -15.45 9.88 -31.57
CA PRO A 258 -14.87 8.68 -30.97
C PRO A 258 -13.43 8.86 -30.48
N ILE A 259 -12.62 9.64 -31.21
CA ILE A 259 -11.23 9.91 -30.84
C ILE A 259 -11.15 10.92 -29.70
N ASP A 260 -12.05 11.92 -29.68
CA ASP A 260 -12.16 12.85 -28.56
C ASP A 260 -12.53 12.11 -27.26
N ALA A 261 -13.52 11.20 -27.32
CA ALA A 261 -13.89 10.36 -26.17
C ALA A 261 -12.74 9.45 -25.71
N GLU A 262 -11.94 8.92 -26.63
CA GLU A 262 -10.73 8.15 -26.29
C GLU A 262 -9.67 9.05 -25.62
N ALA A 263 -9.48 10.28 -26.10
CA ALA A 263 -8.54 11.23 -25.51
C ALA A 263 -8.97 11.65 -24.09
N GLU A 264 -10.26 11.93 -23.88
CA GLU A 264 -10.83 12.22 -22.57
C GLU A 264 -10.71 11.02 -21.63
N SER A 265 -10.95 9.80 -22.12
CA SER A 265 -10.77 8.57 -21.35
C SER A 265 -9.30 8.35 -20.96
N ALA A 266 -8.36 8.61 -21.88
CA ALA A 266 -6.92 8.54 -21.58
C ALA A 266 -6.48 9.60 -20.56
N GLU A 267 -7.04 10.81 -20.65
CA GLU A 267 -6.76 11.87 -19.67
C GLU A 267 -7.34 11.55 -18.30
N LYS A 268 -8.57 11.02 -18.23
CA LYS A 268 -9.17 10.51 -17.00
C LYS A 268 -8.32 9.40 -16.40
N ALA A 269 -7.90 8.40 -17.20
CA ALA A 269 -7.04 7.32 -16.74
C ALA A 269 -5.69 7.85 -16.19
N ALA A 270 -5.09 8.86 -16.83
CA ALA A 270 -3.86 9.48 -16.35
C ALA A 270 -4.04 10.21 -15.01
N ARG A 271 -5.20 10.86 -14.81
CA ARG A 271 -5.58 11.48 -13.53
C ARG A 271 -5.78 10.41 -12.48
N ASP A 272 -6.63 9.43 -12.76
CA ASP A 272 -6.93 8.33 -11.85
C ASP A 272 -5.62 7.63 -11.41
N GLU A 273 -4.78 7.20 -12.37
CA GLU A 273 -3.50 6.54 -12.06
C GLU A 273 -2.62 7.39 -11.12
N GLY A 274 -2.74 8.71 -11.17
CA GLY A 274 -2.07 9.64 -10.27
C GLY A 274 -0.57 9.77 -10.54
N PHE A 275 -0.02 9.09 -11.55
CA PHE A 275 1.40 9.14 -11.89
C PHE A 275 1.85 10.46 -12.54
N ARG A 276 0.91 11.36 -12.87
CA ARG A 276 1.22 12.76 -13.24
C ARG A 276 1.90 13.48 -12.08
N VAL A 277 1.54 13.16 -10.83
CA VAL A 277 2.09 13.77 -9.62
C VAL A 277 3.21 12.90 -9.07
N PHE A 278 4.41 13.48 -8.94
CA PHE A 278 5.59 12.73 -8.48
C PHE A 278 5.36 12.07 -7.11
N ARG A 279 4.78 12.81 -6.15
CA ARG A 279 4.48 12.28 -4.82
C ARG A 279 3.58 11.03 -4.84
N THR A 280 2.50 11.05 -5.62
CA THR A 280 1.56 9.93 -5.75
C THR A 280 2.23 8.72 -6.41
N CYS A 281 3.12 8.97 -7.37
CA CYS A 281 3.95 7.95 -7.99
C CYS A 281 4.90 7.28 -6.99
N VAL A 282 5.65 8.08 -6.22
CA VAL A 282 6.55 7.58 -5.17
C VAL A 282 5.79 6.70 -4.18
N ARG A 283 4.66 7.17 -3.66
CA ARG A 283 3.83 6.38 -2.71
C ARG A 283 3.44 5.02 -3.26
N SER A 284 3.05 4.96 -4.53
CA SER A 284 2.65 3.71 -5.20
C SER A 284 3.83 2.75 -5.34
N LEU A 285 5.02 3.25 -5.69
CA LEU A 285 6.24 2.44 -5.79
C LEU A 285 6.76 1.96 -4.44
N LEU A 286 6.71 2.81 -3.41
CA LEU A 286 7.10 2.43 -2.05
C LEU A 286 6.17 1.36 -1.48
N ARG A 287 4.86 1.49 -1.70
CA ARG A 287 3.90 0.44 -1.36
C ARG A 287 4.19 -0.86 -2.09
N TYR A 288 4.47 -0.80 -3.40
CA TYR A 288 4.85 -1.98 -4.18
C TYR A 288 6.15 -2.62 -3.68
N ARG A 289 7.15 -1.81 -3.35
CA ARG A 289 8.43 -2.26 -2.75
C ARG A 289 8.20 -2.97 -1.41
N ALA A 290 7.37 -2.42 -0.53
CA ALA A 290 7.02 -3.06 0.74
C ALA A 290 6.36 -4.43 0.52
N LEU A 291 5.42 -4.53 -0.43
CA LEU A 291 4.79 -5.81 -0.80
C LEU A 291 5.80 -6.85 -1.30
N LEU A 292 6.82 -6.44 -2.07
CA LEU A 292 7.91 -7.33 -2.48
C LEU A 292 8.74 -7.81 -1.29
N GLN A 293 9.04 -6.95 -0.32
CA GLN A 293 9.77 -7.31 0.90
C GLN A 293 8.99 -8.30 1.75
N GLU A 294 7.69 -8.06 1.93
CA GLU A 294 6.78 -8.96 2.64
C GLU A 294 6.71 -10.32 1.94
N THR A 295 6.58 -10.34 0.60
CA THR A 295 6.54 -11.56 -0.20
C THR A 295 7.84 -12.35 -0.13
N HIS A 296 8.99 -11.66 -0.16
CA HIS A 296 10.31 -12.28 -0.04
C HIS A 296 10.51 -12.90 1.36
N THR A 297 10.19 -12.13 2.41
CA THR A 297 10.24 -12.61 3.80
C THR A 297 9.30 -13.79 4.01
N ALA A 298 8.09 -13.73 3.45
CA ALA A 298 7.12 -14.82 3.46
C ALA A 298 7.64 -16.07 2.73
N GLY A 299 8.29 -15.91 1.57
CA GLY A 299 8.88 -17.00 0.80
C GLY A 299 10.03 -17.69 1.54
N GLN A 300 10.87 -16.92 2.24
CA GLN A 300 11.94 -17.45 3.10
C GLN A 300 11.37 -18.21 4.32
N LEU A 301 10.26 -17.74 4.90
CA LEU A 301 9.60 -18.44 6.00
C LEU A 301 8.82 -19.68 5.53
N LYS A 302 8.40 -19.71 4.26
CA LYS A 302 7.70 -20.83 3.60
C LYS A 302 8.63 -21.80 2.89
N THR A 303 9.95 -21.63 2.99
CA THR A 303 10.91 -22.65 2.57
C THR A 303 11.30 -23.52 3.77
N PRO A 304 10.54 -24.58 4.11
CA PRO A 304 11.18 -25.76 4.62
C PRO A 304 11.91 -26.38 3.43
N SER A 305 13.22 -26.65 3.56
CA SER A 305 13.82 -27.72 2.77
C SER A 305 13.07 -29.03 3.07
N SER A 306 11.94 -29.32 2.39
CA SER A 306 11.20 -30.57 2.54
C SER A 306 10.02 -30.68 1.55
N MET A 307 10.12 -31.70 0.69
CA MET A 307 9.04 -32.48 0.09
C MET A 307 8.53 -32.12 -1.32
N PHE A 308 8.04 -30.91 -1.63
CA PHE A 308 7.41 -30.67 -2.95
C PHE A 308 8.37 -30.29 -4.09
N ASP A 309 9.47 -29.59 -3.81
CA ASP A 309 10.51 -29.32 -4.82
C ASP A 309 11.38 -30.57 -5.10
N ALA A 310 11.50 -31.48 -4.13
CA ALA A 310 12.14 -32.79 -4.31
C ALA A 310 11.34 -33.74 -5.24
N LEU A 311 10.03 -33.51 -5.37
CA LEU A 311 9.17 -34.27 -6.29
C LEU A 311 9.13 -33.68 -7.71
N ARG A 312 9.60 -32.44 -7.92
CA ARG A 312 9.71 -31.84 -9.26
C ARG A 312 11.08 -32.05 -9.91
N GLN A 313 12.12 -32.39 -9.15
CA GLN A 313 13.48 -32.58 -9.67
C GLN A 313 13.90 -34.04 -9.87
N GLN A 314 12.97 -34.98 -10.12
CA GLN A 314 13.38 -36.27 -10.69
C GLN A 314 13.57 -36.12 -12.21
N PRO A 315 14.80 -36.27 -12.75
CA PRO A 315 14.98 -36.40 -14.18
C PRO A 315 14.34 -37.71 -14.63
N ARG A 316 13.41 -37.63 -15.59
CA ARG A 316 12.99 -38.80 -16.36
C ARG A 316 14.21 -39.29 -17.15
N SER A 317 14.83 -40.34 -16.65
CA SER A 317 15.72 -41.19 -17.41
C SER A 317 14.95 -41.82 -18.56
N THR A 318 15.21 -41.38 -19.78
CA THR A 318 15.06 -42.20 -20.99
C THR A 318 16.44 -42.41 -21.58
N GLU A 319 17.02 -43.58 -21.32
CA GLU A 319 18.03 -44.18 -22.18
C GLU A 319 17.41 -44.51 -23.54
N ALA A 320 18.10 -44.17 -24.64
CA ALA A 320 18.65 -45.17 -25.55
C ALA A 320 19.46 -44.54 -26.72
N TRP A 321 20.71 -45.03 -26.87
CA TRP A 321 21.48 -45.28 -28.11
C TRP A 321 21.95 -44.07 -28.97
N LEU A 322 23.20 -43.87 -29.43
CA LEU A 322 24.52 -44.55 -29.56
C LEU A 322 25.56 -43.46 -30.08
N PRO A 323 26.86 -43.71 -30.38
CA PRO A 323 27.98 -44.09 -29.51
C PRO A 323 29.26 -43.23 -29.84
N PRO A 324 30.54 -43.69 -29.74
CA PRO A 324 31.59 -42.93 -29.05
C PRO A 324 32.65 -42.31 -29.99
N GLY A 325 33.37 -41.29 -29.51
CA GLY A 325 34.58 -40.86 -30.23
C GLY A 325 35.31 -39.65 -29.63
N GLY A 326 36.49 -39.92 -29.06
CA GLY A 326 37.62 -38.98 -28.90
C GLY A 326 37.53 -38.06 -27.68
N GLY A 327 38.50 -37.94 -26.78
CA GLY A 327 39.91 -38.33 -26.85
C GLY A 327 40.81 -37.14 -26.48
N GLY A 328 40.88 -36.81 -25.18
CA GLY A 328 41.97 -36.08 -24.46
C GLY A 328 42.46 -34.71 -24.96
N PRO A 329 43.49 -34.13 -24.32
CA PRO A 329 43.79 -34.12 -22.87
C PRO A 329 44.05 -32.67 -22.35
N GLU A 330 44.30 -32.58 -21.04
CA GLU A 330 45.26 -31.71 -20.30
C GLU A 330 45.63 -30.34 -20.92
N GLU A 331 45.66 -29.22 -20.20
CA GLU A 331 46.68 -28.93 -19.19
C GLU A 331 46.48 -27.48 -18.62
N GLU A 332 47.31 -27.14 -17.63
CA GLU A 332 47.66 -25.80 -17.11
C GLU A 332 46.90 -25.22 -15.90
N THR A 333 47.47 -25.61 -14.76
CA THR A 333 47.63 -24.90 -13.49
C THR A 333 48.20 -23.48 -13.64
N GLY A 334 47.56 -22.49 -13.02
CA GLY A 334 48.11 -21.15 -12.74
C GLY A 334 47.95 -20.78 -11.24
N PRO A 335 48.89 -20.04 -10.63
CA PRO A 335 49.02 -19.88 -9.17
C PRO A 335 48.06 -18.83 -8.59
N PRO A 336 47.77 -18.86 -7.27
CA PRO A 336 46.86 -17.91 -6.65
C PRO A 336 47.54 -16.56 -6.41
N SER A 337 46.89 -15.50 -6.90
CA SER A 337 47.21 -14.11 -6.58
C SER A 337 46.56 -13.76 -5.24
N GLU A 338 47.37 -13.69 -4.18
CA GLU A 338 47.04 -12.99 -2.94
C GLU A 338 46.90 -11.49 -3.24
N LEU A 339 45.68 -10.99 -3.18
CA LEU A 339 45.37 -9.56 -3.10
C LEU A 339 44.41 -9.36 -1.93
N ASP A 340 44.99 -8.93 -0.81
CA ASP A 340 44.31 -8.35 0.34
C ASP A 340 43.42 -7.19 -0.12
N SER A 341 42.12 -7.48 -0.31
CA SER A 341 41.10 -6.46 -0.26
C SER A 341 40.62 -6.37 1.18
N HIS A 342 41.01 -5.29 1.87
CA HIS A 342 40.30 -4.81 3.05
C HIS A 342 38.86 -4.47 2.66
N HIS A 343 37.99 -5.48 2.70
CA HIS A 343 36.56 -5.31 2.79
C HIS A 343 36.30 -4.75 4.19
N VAL A 344 36.05 -3.44 4.26
CA VAL A 344 35.46 -2.85 5.45
C VAL A 344 34.06 -3.45 5.54
N ASP A 345 33.80 -4.22 6.59
CA ASP A 345 32.50 -4.81 6.90
C ASP A 345 31.43 -3.69 7.05
N ASP A 346 30.83 -3.28 5.94
CA ASP A 346 29.68 -2.36 5.86
C ASP A 346 28.34 -3.11 6.08
N GLU A 347 28.36 -4.43 6.28
CA GLU A 347 27.15 -5.27 6.44
C GLU A 347 26.42 -5.08 7.78
N ALA A 348 27.04 -4.46 8.80
CA ALA A 348 26.40 -4.25 10.11
C ALA A 348 25.25 -3.23 10.10
N TRP A 349 25.03 -2.51 8.99
CA TRP A 349 24.02 -1.46 8.86
C TRP A 349 22.73 -1.89 8.13
N GLU A 350 22.66 -3.11 7.61
CA GLU A 350 21.58 -3.47 6.68
C GLU A 350 20.21 -3.72 7.33
N ASN A 351 20.13 -3.90 8.66
CA ASN A 351 18.82 -3.96 9.33
C ASN A 351 18.83 -3.59 10.83
N PRO A 352 19.08 -2.32 11.19
CA PRO A 352 19.06 -1.86 12.59
C PRO A 352 17.68 -1.99 13.27
N LEU A 353 16.60 -2.25 12.52
CA LEU A 353 15.29 -2.55 13.08
C LEU A 353 15.22 -3.93 13.74
N ALA A 354 16.10 -4.87 13.36
CA ALA A 354 16.24 -6.14 14.08
C ALA A 354 16.72 -5.94 15.53
N ALA A 355 17.47 -4.86 15.81
CA ALA A 355 17.93 -4.50 17.16
C ALA A 355 16.80 -3.89 18.02
N ILE A 356 15.74 -3.35 17.40
CA ILE A 356 14.51 -2.90 18.06
C ILE A 356 13.51 -4.07 18.07
N GLY A 357 13.95 -5.19 18.64
CA GLY A 357 13.20 -6.39 19.00
C GLY A 357 11.91 -6.68 18.23
N GLY A 358 11.97 -7.06 16.95
CA GLY A 358 10.89 -7.75 16.21
C GLY A 358 9.49 -7.13 16.28
N GLY A 359 9.37 -5.90 16.77
CA GLY A 359 8.11 -5.24 17.04
C GLY A 359 7.53 -4.71 15.74
N ARG A 360 6.21 -4.82 15.57
CA ARG A 360 5.50 -4.12 14.51
C ARG A 360 5.85 -2.64 14.60
N TRP A 361 6.34 -2.04 13.50
CA TRP A 361 6.62 -0.60 13.44
C TRP A 361 5.47 0.21 14.00
N GLN A 362 5.78 1.08 14.97
CA GLN A 362 4.85 2.03 15.55
C GLN A 362 5.24 3.42 15.06
N ASN A 363 4.30 4.11 14.40
CA ASN A 363 4.55 5.44 13.88
C ASN A 363 4.71 6.44 15.04
N PRO A 364 5.92 6.99 15.29
CA PRO A 364 6.14 7.89 16.42
C PRO A 364 5.35 9.20 16.30
N LEU A 365 4.96 9.64 15.10
CA LEU A 365 4.07 10.80 14.95
C LEU A 365 2.65 10.50 15.42
N ALA A 366 2.15 9.28 15.17
CA ALA A 366 0.82 8.87 15.64
C ALA A 366 0.76 8.85 17.16
N ASP A 367 1.76 8.21 17.78
CA ASP A 367 1.90 8.14 19.23
C ASP A 367 2.07 9.54 19.85
N LEU A 368 2.82 10.42 19.19
CA LEU A 368 2.98 11.81 19.64
C LEU A 368 1.70 12.60 19.53
N VAL A 369 0.92 12.45 18.46
CA VAL A 369 -0.37 13.13 18.32
C VAL A 369 -1.33 12.65 19.39
N GLU A 370 -1.46 11.35 19.60
CA GLU A 370 -2.29 10.76 20.66
C GLU A 370 -1.87 11.23 22.06
N ALA A 371 -0.56 11.31 22.33
CA ALA A 371 -0.06 11.85 23.60
C ALA A 371 -0.24 13.39 23.72
N SER A 372 -0.27 14.11 22.60
CA SER A 372 -0.33 15.57 22.54
C SER A 372 -1.74 16.15 22.60
N GLU A 373 -2.75 15.40 22.17
CA GLU A 373 -4.16 15.82 22.13
C GLU A 373 -4.68 16.27 23.51
N GLU A 374 -3.98 15.93 24.59
CA GLU A 374 -4.43 16.23 25.95
C GLU A 374 -3.77 17.47 26.60
N ARG A 375 -2.46 17.75 26.46
CA ARG A 375 -1.80 18.91 27.15
C ARG A 375 -0.41 19.35 26.65
N VAL A 376 0.34 18.54 25.88
CA VAL A 376 1.76 18.83 25.56
C VAL A 376 1.97 18.89 24.06
N LYS A 377 2.53 19.99 23.54
CA LYS A 377 2.78 20.16 22.10
C LYS A 377 4.26 19.96 21.77
N TRP A 378 4.65 18.73 21.43
CA TRP A 378 6.00 18.36 20.96
C TRP A 378 6.32 18.84 19.55
N LEU A 379 5.31 18.91 18.68
CA LEU A 379 5.47 19.34 17.29
C LEU A 379 4.40 20.39 16.97
N THR A 380 4.80 21.41 16.23
CA THR A 380 3.84 22.27 15.55
C THR A 380 3.25 21.55 14.35
N ASP A 381 2.07 21.99 13.90
CA ASP A 381 1.38 21.40 12.76
C ASP A 381 2.27 21.47 11.49
N LYS A 382 3.05 22.54 11.36
CA LYS A 382 4.04 22.72 10.29
C LYS A 382 5.18 21.69 10.39
N GLU A 383 5.70 21.42 11.58
CA GLU A 383 6.76 20.44 11.80
C GLU A 383 6.26 19.00 11.59
N ALA A 384 5.06 18.70 12.07
CA ALA A 384 4.40 17.42 11.79
C ALA A 384 4.17 17.22 10.28
N LEU A 385 3.77 18.28 9.57
CA LEU A 385 3.64 18.26 8.11
C LEU A 385 4.99 18.07 7.40
N GLN A 386 6.08 18.63 7.92
CA GLN A 386 7.43 18.44 7.39
C GLN A 386 7.90 16.98 7.54
N LEU A 387 7.57 16.32 8.65
CA LEU A 387 7.91 14.90 8.88
C LEU A 387 6.99 13.93 8.16
N HIS A 388 5.88 14.41 7.62
CA HIS A 388 4.81 13.58 7.10
C HIS A 388 5.25 12.68 5.94
N ASN A 389 6.14 13.16 5.06
CA ASN A 389 6.70 12.36 3.97
C ASN A 389 7.69 11.30 4.48
N TYR A 390 8.39 11.56 5.59
CA TYR A 390 9.41 10.67 6.13
C TYR A 390 8.82 9.59 7.05
N ILE A 391 7.89 9.94 7.94
CA ILE A 391 7.46 9.05 9.02
C ILE A 391 6.02 8.55 8.79
N GLY A 392 5.33 9.12 7.81
CA GLY A 392 3.93 8.83 7.52
C GLY A 392 2.99 9.75 8.28
N GLN A 393 1.69 9.48 8.18
CA GLN A 393 0.65 10.32 8.78
C GLN A 393 0.37 9.92 10.23
N ALA A 394 0.27 10.90 11.13
CA ALA A 394 -0.02 10.68 12.54
C ALA A 394 -1.41 10.06 12.79
N ARG A 395 -2.41 10.51 12.03
CA ARG A 395 -3.74 9.91 11.99
C ARG A 395 -4.45 10.44 10.75
N SER A 396 -5.22 9.61 10.06
CA SER A 396 -6.33 10.15 9.28
C SER A 396 -7.22 10.84 10.30
N PRO A 397 -7.59 12.13 10.13
CA PRO A 397 -8.61 12.71 10.99
C PRO A 397 -9.80 11.73 11.00
N PRO A 398 -10.37 11.41 12.18
CA PRO A 398 -11.57 10.58 12.22
C PRO A 398 -12.54 11.18 11.22
N ASP A 399 -13.17 10.35 10.36
CA ASP A 399 -14.02 10.72 9.22
C ASP A 399 -15.11 11.71 9.64
N GLY A 400 -14.69 12.96 9.84
CA GLY A 400 -15.35 13.95 10.66
C GLY A 400 -16.16 14.79 9.71
N GLU A 401 -17.47 14.56 9.80
CA GLU A 401 -18.60 15.21 9.14
C GLU A 401 -18.33 15.61 7.69
N PRO A 402 -19.01 14.96 6.70
CA PRO A 402 -18.97 15.48 5.34
C PRO A 402 -19.35 16.96 5.41
N ASP A 403 -18.45 17.84 4.95
CA ASP A 403 -18.71 19.28 4.93
C ASP A 403 -20.15 19.49 4.45
N GLU A 404 -21.02 20.03 5.30
CA GLU A 404 -22.47 20.13 5.06
C GLU A 404 -22.83 21.02 3.86
N ASP A 405 -21.84 21.61 3.20
CA ASP A 405 -21.98 22.23 1.88
C ASP A 405 -22.05 21.13 0.79
N GLY A 406 -23.21 20.49 0.72
CA GLY A 406 -23.59 19.39 -0.17
C GLY A 406 -23.56 19.72 -1.67
N ASN A 407 -22.38 20.01 -2.22
CA ASN A 407 -22.15 20.16 -3.65
C ASN A 407 -20.95 19.31 -4.12
N ARG A 408 -20.93 18.03 -3.70
CA ARG A 408 -19.87 17.04 -4.02
C ARG A 408 -20.20 16.19 -5.27
N ASP A 409 -20.58 16.85 -6.37
CA ASP A 409 -20.54 16.23 -7.71
C ASP A 409 -19.22 16.54 -8.46
N ASP A 410 -18.26 17.21 -7.81
CA ASP A 410 -16.94 17.46 -8.40
C ASP A 410 -15.95 16.35 -8.00
N GLU A 411 -15.99 15.23 -8.75
CA GLU A 411 -15.01 14.13 -8.75
C GLU A 411 -13.56 14.59 -9.12
N GLY A 412 -13.27 15.89 -9.13
CA GLY A 412 -12.03 16.49 -9.61
C GLY A 412 -11.03 16.97 -8.54
N ASP A 413 -11.30 16.76 -7.26
CA ASP A 413 -10.57 17.43 -6.17
C ASP A 413 -9.38 16.67 -5.57
N GLU A 414 -8.66 15.90 -6.38
CA GLU A 414 -7.31 15.41 -6.03
C GLU A 414 -6.30 16.55 -5.77
N ALA A 415 -6.58 17.76 -6.27
CA ALA A 415 -5.69 18.91 -6.12
C ALA A 415 -6.08 19.87 -4.99
N GLY A 416 -7.14 19.58 -4.21
CA GLY A 416 -7.68 20.52 -3.20
C GLY A 416 -8.01 19.94 -1.82
N GLY A 417 -8.51 18.70 -1.71
CA GLY A 417 -9.23 18.28 -0.50
C GLY A 417 -8.67 17.09 0.30
N ALA A 418 -7.73 16.31 -0.23
CA ALA A 418 -7.13 15.23 0.54
C ALA A 418 -5.93 15.76 1.32
N ARG A 419 -6.04 15.84 2.65
CA ARG A 419 -4.88 15.85 3.56
C ARG A 419 -4.07 14.59 3.26
N SER A 420 -3.20 14.71 2.26
CA SER A 420 -2.62 13.60 1.52
C SER A 420 -1.86 12.71 2.48
N SER A 421 -2.12 11.41 2.48
CA SER A 421 -1.29 10.46 3.22
C SER A 421 0.19 10.62 2.85
N GLY A 422 1.08 10.25 3.78
CA GLY A 422 2.52 10.37 3.61
C GLY A 422 3.04 9.52 2.46
N LEU A 423 4.35 9.57 2.22
CA LEU A 423 4.95 8.65 1.24
C LEU A 423 4.83 7.19 1.69
N VAL A 424 4.78 6.95 3.00
CA VAL A 424 4.70 5.62 3.61
C VAL A 424 3.39 5.46 4.36
N GLU A 425 2.68 4.37 4.09
CA GLU A 425 1.40 4.02 4.75
C GLU A 425 1.63 3.06 5.92
N ALA A 426 2.58 2.12 5.79
CA ALA A 426 2.87 1.11 6.81
C ALA A 426 4.38 0.83 6.86
N GLY A 427 5.06 1.38 7.86
CA GLY A 427 6.49 1.13 8.11
C GLY A 427 7.35 2.39 8.18
N PRO A 428 8.63 2.25 8.56
CA PRO A 428 9.62 3.31 8.43
C PRO A 428 9.94 3.54 6.96
N PHE A 429 10.32 4.78 6.62
CA PHE A 429 10.85 5.09 5.29
C PHE A 429 12.24 4.49 5.11
N ASP A 430 12.47 3.85 3.97
CA ASP A 430 13.76 3.26 3.62
C ASP A 430 14.78 4.36 3.31
N LEU A 431 15.76 4.57 4.21
CA LEU A 431 16.76 5.62 4.10
C LEU A 431 17.69 5.47 2.88
N ARG A 432 17.66 4.33 2.18
CA ARG A 432 18.31 4.21 0.86
C ARG A 432 17.68 5.11 -0.19
N LEU A 433 16.43 5.55 0.04
CA LEU A 433 15.63 6.38 -0.86
C LEU A 433 15.57 7.86 -0.42
N VAL A 434 16.58 8.30 0.32
CA VAL A 434 16.65 9.67 0.88
C VAL A 434 16.58 10.75 -0.20
N ARG A 435 17.09 10.51 -1.42
CA ARG A 435 16.98 11.49 -2.51
C ARG A 435 15.55 11.57 -3.02
N THR A 436 14.81 10.47 -3.05
CA THR A 436 13.38 10.45 -3.35
C THR A 436 12.56 11.21 -2.33
N LEU A 437 12.91 11.12 -1.03
CA LEU A 437 12.30 11.95 0.01
C LEU A 437 12.51 13.44 -0.28
N LEU A 438 13.76 13.87 -0.51
CA LEU A 438 14.10 15.26 -0.83
C LEU A 438 13.40 15.76 -2.11
N ARG A 439 13.27 14.91 -3.14
CA ARG A 439 12.51 15.23 -4.35
C ARG A 439 11.04 15.48 -4.03
N ALA A 440 10.43 14.64 -3.20
CA ALA A 440 9.03 14.78 -2.83
C ALA A 440 8.77 16.07 -2.03
N ASP A 441 9.68 16.46 -1.14
CA ASP A 441 9.55 17.70 -0.37
C ASP A 441 9.72 18.95 -1.24
N VAL A 442 10.77 19.00 -2.06
CA VAL A 442 11.11 20.17 -2.87
C VAL A 442 10.22 20.28 -4.10
N PHE A 443 10.18 19.24 -4.93
CA PHE A 443 9.43 19.27 -6.19
C PHE A 443 7.94 19.00 -6.01
N GLY A 444 7.52 18.32 -4.94
CA GLY A 444 6.10 18.16 -4.63
C GLY A 444 5.41 19.50 -4.35
N ALA A 445 6.04 20.37 -3.56
CA ALA A 445 5.54 21.72 -3.29
C ALA A 445 5.51 22.59 -4.56
N ALA A 446 6.55 22.50 -5.38
CA ALA A 446 6.61 23.21 -6.66
C ALA A 446 5.52 22.75 -7.64
N GLN A 447 5.31 21.44 -7.75
CA GLN A 447 4.25 20.87 -8.59
C GLN A 447 2.86 21.30 -8.12
N ALA A 448 2.60 21.27 -6.80
CA ALA A 448 1.35 21.77 -6.23
C ALA A 448 1.12 23.26 -6.54
N SER A 449 2.17 24.09 -6.46
CA SER A 449 2.13 25.51 -6.84
C SER A 449 1.79 25.70 -8.32
N ILE A 450 2.39 24.92 -9.23
CA ILE A 450 2.09 24.95 -10.66
C ILE A 450 0.61 24.61 -10.91
N ILE A 451 0.12 23.52 -10.32
CA ILE A 451 -1.28 23.08 -10.47
C ILE A 451 -2.24 24.18 -9.96
N ALA A 452 -1.98 24.75 -8.78
CA ALA A 452 -2.79 25.81 -8.21
C ALA A 452 -2.83 27.07 -9.10
N ARG A 453 -1.73 27.40 -9.79
CA ARG A 453 -1.65 28.53 -10.73
C ARG A 453 -2.37 28.26 -12.04
N LEU A 454 -2.27 27.05 -12.57
CA LEU A 454 -3.04 26.61 -13.73
C LEU A 454 -4.54 26.66 -13.46
N LYS A 455 -5.00 26.20 -12.27
CA LYS A 455 -6.39 26.36 -11.81
C LYS A 455 -6.83 27.83 -11.78
N LYS A 456 -5.92 28.75 -11.45
CA LYS A 456 -6.12 30.21 -11.50
C LYS A 456 -5.94 30.82 -12.90
N ARG A 457 -5.96 29.99 -13.95
CA ARG A 457 -5.88 30.39 -15.37
C ARG A 457 -4.61 31.16 -15.76
N GLN A 458 -3.51 30.98 -15.02
CA GLN A 458 -2.20 31.49 -15.46
C GLN A 458 -1.72 30.67 -16.68
N THR A 459 -0.88 31.28 -17.53
CA THR A 459 -0.25 30.53 -18.62
C THR A 459 0.67 29.44 -18.05
N ALA A 460 0.85 28.32 -18.75
CA ALA A 460 1.70 27.26 -18.24
C ALA A 460 3.15 27.71 -18.04
N GLN A 461 3.68 28.57 -18.93
CA GLN A 461 5.00 29.14 -18.76
C GLN A 461 5.11 29.95 -17.47
N GLN A 462 4.16 30.85 -17.20
CA GLN A 462 4.13 31.61 -15.94
C GLN A 462 4.01 30.70 -14.71
N ALA A 463 3.19 29.65 -14.79
CA ALA A 463 3.02 28.69 -13.69
C ALA A 463 4.32 27.91 -13.45
N LEU A 464 4.98 27.45 -14.51
CA LEU A 464 6.27 26.74 -14.46
C LEU A 464 7.38 27.64 -13.91
N ASP A 465 7.52 28.87 -14.43
CA ASP A 465 8.52 29.83 -13.97
C ASP A 465 8.31 30.17 -12.49
N ALA A 466 7.06 30.39 -12.07
CA ALA A 466 6.74 30.70 -10.67
C ALA A 466 6.91 29.49 -9.73
N GLY A 467 6.71 28.26 -10.23
CA GLY A 467 6.83 27.04 -9.44
C GLY A 467 8.26 26.53 -9.31
N LEU A 468 9.01 26.52 -10.42
CA LEU A 468 10.40 26.02 -10.49
C LEU A 468 11.45 27.12 -10.32
N GLY A 469 11.07 28.39 -10.47
CA GLY A 469 11.96 29.54 -10.29
C GLY A 469 12.64 29.56 -8.92
N PRO A 470 11.90 29.38 -7.81
CA PRO A 470 12.49 29.36 -6.46
C PRO A 470 13.39 28.16 -6.15
N ILE A 471 13.41 27.13 -7.00
CA ILE A 471 14.24 25.93 -6.77
C ILE A 471 15.66 26.23 -7.25
N GLU A 472 16.54 26.54 -6.32
CA GLU A 472 17.97 26.73 -6.55
C GLU A 472 18.78 25.47 -6.26
N ALA A 473 20.09 25.51 -6.51
CA ALA A 473 21.00 24.42 -6.16
C ALA A 473 21.02 24.14 -4.64
N SER A 474 20.69 25.14 -3.81
CA SER A 474 20.59 24.99 -2.35
C SER A 474 19.32 24.27 -1.89
N ALA A 475 18.31 24.05 -2.74
CA ALA A 475 16.98 23.63 -2.29
C ALA A 475 16.99 22.31 -1.47
N TYR A 476 17.88 21.36 -1.81
CA TYR A 476 18.08 20.14 -1.01
C TYR A 476 18.82 20.41 0.30
N GLY A 477 19.76 21.36 0.30
CA GLY A 477 20.40 21.86 1.52
C GLY A 477 19.39 22.53 2.46
N ASP A 478 18.49 23.36 1.92
CA ASP A 478 17.45 24.05 2.70
C ASP A 478 16.47 23.04 3.33
N ALA A 479 16.08 22.00 2.58
CA ALA A 479 15.28 20.89 3.11
C ALA A 479 16.03 20.08 4.18
N ALA A 480 17.32 19.80 3.98
CA ALA A 480 18.18 19.15 4.96
C ALA A 480 18.30 19.98 6.25
N GLU A 481 18.50 21.29 6.15
CA GLU A 481 18.54 22.21 7.29
C GLU A 481 17.20 22.26 8.02
N ALA A 482 16.07 22.14 7.32
CA ALA A 482 14.77 22.02 7.98
C ALA A 482 14.68 20.76 8.86
N TYR A 483 15.21 19.61 8.40
CA TYR A 483 15.30 18.40 9.22
C TYR A 483 16.27 18.54 10.39
N ARG A 484 17.42 19.18 10.20
CA ARG A 484 18.38 19.46 11.27
C ARG A 484 17.82 20.40 12.33
N ALA A 485 17.13 21.46 11.91
CA ALA A 485 16.48 22.41 12.81
C ALA A 485 15.39 21.72 13.63
N LEU A 486 14.58 20.86 13.00
CA LEU A 486 13.57 20.07 13.69
C LEU A 486 14.18 19.08 14.68
N HIS A 487 15.25 18.40 14.29
CA HIS A 487 16.00 17.52 15.17
C HIS A 487 16.58 18.28 16.38
N ALA A 488 17.21 19.44 16.16
CA ALA A 488 17.74 20.29 17.22
C ALA A 488 16.62 20.77 18.18
N GLN A 489 15.47 21.16 17.65
CA GLN A 489 14.30 21.56 18.42
C GLN A 489 13.77 20.40 19.29
N LEU A 490 13.63 19.20 18.72
CA LEU A 490 13.19 18.02 19.47
C LEU A 490 14.20 17.59 20.54
N ARG A 491 15.50 17.74 20.31
CA ARG A 491 16.52 17.52 21.33
C ARG A 491 16.42 18.54 22.46
N LEU A 492 16.17 19.81 22.14
CA LEU A 492 15.95 20.87 23.14
C LEU A 492 14.72 20.56 24.01
N GLU A 493 13.61 20.13 23.39
CA GLU A 493 12.40 19.73 24.10
C GLU A 493 12.60 18.47 24.93
N SER A 494 13.37 17.51 24.42
CA SER A 494 13.75 16.30 25.15
C SER A 494 14.54 16.63 26.42
N LEU A 495 15.48 17.58 26.34
CA LEU A 495 16.21 18.09 27.52
C LEU A 495 15.28 18.83 28.50
N ALA A 496 14.34 19.63 27.99
CA ALA A 496 13.33 20.28 28.83
C ALA A 496 12.43 19.25 29.54
N ALA A 497 12.00 18.20 28.83
CA ALA A 497 11.22 17.10 29.38
C ALA A 497 12.01 16.33 30.44
N ILE A 498 13.32 16.07 30.23
CA ILE A 498 14.21 15.47 31.23
C ILE A 498 14.19 16.31 32.52
N GLN A 499 14.25 17.64 32.43
CA GLN A 499 14.17 18.49 33.63
C GLN A 499 12.82 18.35 34.34
N ILE A 500 11.71 18.44 33.60
CA ILE A 500 10.35 18.42 34.19
C ILE A 500 10.07 17.05 34.82
N LEU A 501 10.31 15.97 34.08
CA LEU A 501 10.14 14.59 34.54
C LEU A 501 11.13 14.26 35.66
N GLY A 502 12.37 14.76 35.56
CA GLY A 502 13.40 14.59 36.57
C GLY A 502 13.03 15.22 37.90
N MET A 503 12.50 16.44 37.90
CA MET A 503 12.00 17.10 39.11
C MET A 503 10.84 16.32 39.77
N ALA A 504 10.04 15.60 38.98
CA ALA A 504 8.97 14.73 39.46
C ALA A 504 9.44 13.32 39.89
N GLY A 505 10.71 12.98 39.61
CA GLY A 505 11.28 11.65 39.83
C GLY A 505 10.80 10.59 38.83
N ASP A 506 10.35 10.98 37.64
CA ASP A 506 9.80 10.02 36.68
C ASP A 506 10.91 9.17 36.03
N PRO A 507 10.79 7.83 35.98
CA PRO A 507 11.79 6.97 35.34
C PRO A 507 11.89 7.15 33.82
N ALA A 508 10.92 7.78 33.15
CA ALA A 508 10.99 8.08 31.73
C ALA A 508 12.20 8.96 31.35
N VAL A 509 12.79 9.68 32.32
CA VAL A 509 14.09 10.38 32.16
C VAL A 509 15.17 9.47 31.63
N VAL A 510 15.20 8.19 32.03
CA VAL A 510 16.21 7.23 31.58
C VAL A 510 16.11 6.97 30.08
N LEU A 511 14.89 6.84 29.55
CA LEU A 511 14.65 6.60 28.12
C LEU A 511 15.12 7.78 27.27
N ILE A 512 14.73 9.00 27.67
CA ILE A 512 15.13 10.22 26.94
C ILE A 512 16.65 10.45 27.06
N ALA A 513 17.23 10.22 28.24
CA ALA A 513 18.67 10.36 28.46
C ALA A 513 19.47 9.39 27.59
N ASP A 514 19.02 8.14 27.47
CA ASP A 514 19.66 7.14 26.59
C ASP A 514 19.68 7.62 25.14
N GLN A 515 18.52 8.06 24.63
CA GLN A 515 18.40 8.53 23.26
C GLN A 515 19.27 9.75 22.95
N LEU A 516 19.42 10.66 23.90
CA LEU A 516 20.26 11.84 23.71
C LEU A 516 21.76 11.53 23.81
N GLY A 517 22.14 10.27 24.09
CA GLY A 517 23.52 9.86 24.33
C GLY A 517 24.05 10.26 25.72
N ALA A 518 23.17 10.61 26.66
CA ALA A 518 23.51 10.96 28.04
C ALA A 518 23.78 9.71 28.90
N THR A 519 24.72 8.88 28.44
CA THR A 519 25.08 7.59 29.04
C THR A 519 25.51 7.70 30.50
N ALA A 520 26.22 8.77 30.87
CA ALA A 520 26.59 9.05 32.27
C ALA A 520 25.37 9.25 33.17
N LEU A 521 24.37 10.03 32.73
CA LEU A 521 23.14 10.25 33.47
C LEU A 521 22.33 8.96 33.61
N LYS A 522 22.16 8.21 32.51
CA LYS A 522 21.52 6.87 32.54
C LYS A 522 22.23 5.95 33.52
N THR A 523 23.56 5.88 33.47
CA THR A 523 24.37 5.04 34.36
C THR A 523 24.21 5.44 35.82
N ALA A 524 24.21 6.75 36.13
CA ALA A 524 24.01 7.24 37.49
C ALA A 524 22.63 6.84 38.05
N ILE A 525 21.56 6.95 37.25
CA ILE A 525 20.21 6.55 37.64
C ILE A 525 20.11 5.03 37.84
N LEU A 526 20.71 4.24 36.94
CA LEU A 526 20.74 2.78 37.06
C LEU A 526 21.65 2.27 38.18
N ALA A 527 22.69 3.01 38.57
CA ALA A 527 23.52 2.68 39.73
C ALA A 527 22.74 2.85 41.04
N ALA A 528 21.97 3.93 41.15
CA ALA A 528 21.08 4.18 42.29
C ALA A 528 20.04 3.06 42.45
N ARG A 529 19.51 2.54 41.33
CA ARG A 529 18.63 1.35 41.31
C ARG A 529 19.27 0.14 42.00
N ALA A 530 20.56 -0.11 41.74
CA ALA A 530 21.29 -1.24 42.31
C ALA A 530 21.70 -1.05 43.78
N GLY A 531 21.42 0.12 44.39
CA GLY A 531 21.91 0.48 45.72
C GLY A 531 23.43 0.56 45.80
N ARG A 532 24.11 0.69 44.65
CA ARG A 532 25.57 0.73 44.56
C ARG A 532 26.05 2.18 44.48
N PRO A 533 27.20 2.51 45.08
CA PRO A 533 27.82 3.81 44.86
C PRO A 533 28.17 3.98 43.38
N VAL A 534 27.95 5.19 42.84
CA VAL A 534 28.16 5.53 41.41
C VAL A 534 29.60 5.21 40.95
N ALA A 535 30.58 5.26 41.86
CA ALA A 535 31.97 4.89 41.62
C ALA A 535 32.15 3.42 41.17
N GLU A 536 31.24 2.51 41.54
CA GLU A 536 31.29 1.09 41.15
C GLU A 536 30.49 0.79 39.86
N ALA A 537 29.74 1.78 39.34
CA ALA A 537 28.86 1.61 38.18
C ALA A 537 29.61 1.44 36.85
N GLY A 538 30.91 1.75 36.80
CA GLY A 538 31.77 1.54 35.63
C GLY A 538 31.78 0.08 35.14
N ALA A 539 31.55 -0.88 36.05
CA ALA A 539 31.45 -2.31 35.72
C ALA A 539 30.16 -2.71 34.96
N LEU A 540 29.13 -1.86 34.95
CA LEU A 540 27.84 -2.13 34.29
C LEU A 540 27.79 -1.66 32.83
N ARG A 541 28.85 -1.00 32.32
CA ARG A 541 28.90 -0.52 30.92
C ARG A 541 28.80 -1.63 29.88
N GLY A 542 29.04 -2.90 30.24
CA GLY A 542 28.96 -4.05 29.33
C GLY A 542 27.56 -4.65 29.10
N ILE A 543 26.51 -4.16 29.78
CA ILE A 543 25.15 -4.72 29.69
C ILE A 543 24.30 -4.00 28.62
N GLY A 544 24.81 -2.94 28.00
CA GLY A 544 24.04 -2.04 27.14
C GLY A 544 24.01 -2.44 25.67
N ASN A 545 22.92 -3.09 25.24
CA ASN A 545 22.29 -2.90 23.91
C ASN A 545 20.99 -3.70 23.70
N HIS A 546 20.52 -4.46 24.70
CA HIS A 546 19.19 -5.06 24.61
C HIS A 546 18.13 -3.97 24.80
N GLY A 547 17.44 -3.63 23.70
CA GLY A 547 16.47 -2.55 23.59
C GLY A 547 15.27 -2.62 24.57
N ASP A 548 14.39 -1.63 24.43
CA ASP A 548 13.16 -1.25 25.17
C ASP A 548 12.40 -2.35 25.98
N ASP A 549 12.51 -3.62 25.59
CA ASP A 549 11.90 -4.77 26.27
C ASP A 549 12.50 -5.12 27.64
N GLY A 550 13.79 -4.86 27.88
CA GLY A 550 14.45 -5.24 29.13
C GLY A 550 13.92 -4.51 30.37
N LEU A 551 13.62 -3.20 30.23
CA LEU A 551 13.06 -2.37 31.30
C LEU A 551 11.57 -2.67 31.57
N ARG A 552 10.83 -3.16 30.56
CA ARG A 552 9.41 -3.51 30.70
C ARG A 552 9.17 -4.93 31.23
N ARG A 553 10.03 -5.90 30.90
CA ARG A 553 9.80 -7.33 31.22
C ARG A 553 10.37 -7.81 32.54
N THR A 554 11.45 -7.21 33.06
CA THR A 554 11.83 -7.50 34.44
C THR A 554 10.84 -6.80 35.35
N ALA A 555 10.02 -7.55 36.09
CA ALA A 555 9.11 -7.03 37.11
C ALA A 555 9.93 -6.27 38.16
N VAL A 556 10.16 -4.97 37.91
CA VAL A 556 10.78 -4.07 38.86
C VAL A 556 9.81 -3.99 40.04
N GLY A 557 10.24 -4.51 41.20
CA GLY A 557 9.39 -4.47 42.39
C GLY A 557 9.00 -3.02 42.68
N ALA A 558 7.77 -2.78 43.15
CA ALA A 558 7.27 -1.43 43.42
C ALA A 558 8.22 -0.60 44.31
N GLY A 559 8.94 -1.24 45.24
CA GLY A 559 9.95 -0.59 46.07
C GLY A 559 11.21 -0.14 45.32
N GLU A 560 11.60 -0.82 44.24
CA GLU A 560 12.75 -0.44 43.41
C GLU A 560 12.42 0.77 42.52
N LEU A 561 11.21 0.83 41.96
CA LEU A 561 10.72 2.02 41.26
C LEU A 561 10.64 3.24 42.20
N GLY A 562 10.22 3.04 43.46
CA GLY A 562 10.22 4.09 44.49
C GLY A 562 11.61 4.68 44.72
N ARG A 563 12.64 3.84 44.89
CA ARG A 563 14.03 4.30 45.06
C ARG A 563 14.56 5.08 43.87
N ILE A 564 14.29 4.61 42.64
CA ILE A 564 14.68 5.32 41.41
C ILE A 564 14.01 6.70 41.39
N ARG A 565 12.71 6.75 41.70
CA ARG A 565 11.94 7.99 41.71
C ARG A 565 12.50 9.00 42.71
N ASP A 566 12.77 8.57 43.94
CA ASP A 566 13.32 9.43 44.98
C ASP A 566 14.71 9.94 44.61
N PHE A 567 15.57 9.06 44.07
CA PHE A 567 16.90 9.42 43.60
C PHE A 567 16.85 10.44 42.46
N VAL A 568 16.07 10.18 41.40
CA VAL A 568 15.93 11.09 40.25
C VAL A 568 15.41 12.45 40.73
N ALA A 569 14.37 12.47 41.56
CA ALA A 569 13.85 13.72 42.10
C ALA A 569 14.87 14.47 42.97
N ALA A 570 15.67 13.77 43.78
CA ALA A 570 16.74 14.39 44.57
C ALA A 570 17.85 14.97 43.69
N LEU A 571 18.29 14.20 42.68
CA LEU A 571 19.32 14.59 41.72
C LEU A 571 18.93 15.90 41.02
N PHE A 572 17.74 15.96 40.42
CA PHE A 572 17.30 17.13 39.66
C PHE A 572 16.97 18.34 40.56
N ARG A 573 16.45 18.12 41.78
CA ARG A 573 16.20 19.22 42.74
C ARG A 573 17.49 19.84 43.27
N SER A 574 18.51 19.01 43.53
CA SER A 574 19.82 19.51 43.96
C SER A 574 20.50 20.32 42.84
N GLY A 575 20.28 19.91 41.58
CA GLY A 575 20.96 20.47 40.41
C GLY A 575 22.48 20.31 40.46
N ARG A 576 23.00 19.38 41.28
CA ARG A 576 24.43 19.15 41.51
C ARG A 576 24.77 17.66 41.50
N HIS A 577 25.84 17.28 40.82
CA HIS A 577 26.39 15.93 40.82
C HIS A 577 27.93 15.98 40.65
N ASP A 578 28.65 15.05 41.29
CA ASP A 578 30.12 15.04 41.28
C ASP A 578 30.71 14.65 39.91
N ASP A 579 29.99 13.83 39.15
CA ASP A 579 30.34 13.51 37.76
C ASP A 579 30.06 14.71 36.84
N ARG A 580 31.12 15.20 36.17
CA ARG A 580 31.07 16.36 35.27
C ARG A 580 30.14 16.16 34.07
N GLU A 581 30.00 14.95 33.55
CA GLU A 581 29.13 14.67 32.41
C GLU A 581 27.67 14.69 32.82
N VAL A 582 27.34 14.10 33.98
CA VAL A 582 26.00 14.20 34.58
C VAL A 582 25.65 15.66 34.85
N GLN A 583 26.58 16.43 35.44
CA GLN A 583 26.37 17.85 35.73
C GLN A 583 26.06 18.65 34.45
N ARG A 584 26.81 18.42 33.35
CA ARG A 584 26.55 19.08 32.07
C ARG A 584 25.13 18.81 31.56
N VAL A 585 24.64 17.57 31.69
CA VAL A 585 23.28 17.22 31.26
C VAL A 585 22.23 17.91 32.14
N LEU A 586 22.44 17.97 33.46
CA LEU A 586 21.54 18.69 34.37
C LEU A 586 21.48 20.20 34.05
N ASP A 587 22.63 20.81 33.80
CA ASP A 587 22.71 22.24 33.42
C ASP A 587 22.04 22.49 32.07
N ALA A 588 22.27 21.62 31.08
CA ALA A 588 21.64 21.69 29.76
C ALA A 588 20.12 21.50 29.84
N ALA A 589 19.64 20.52 30.62
CA ALA A 589 18.21 20.27 30.84
C ALA A 589 17.53 21.49 31.50
N LYS A 590 18.17 22.09 32.50
CA LYS A 590 17.69 23.31 33.16
C LYS A 590 17.67 24.51 32.22
N GLN A 591 18.68 24.67 31.37
CA GLN A 591 18.72 25.73 30.36
C GLN A 591 17.65 25.52 29.28
N ALA A 592 17.52 24.31 28.75
CA ALA A 592 16.54 23.94 27.75
C ALA A 592 15.10 24.19 28.26
N ARG A 593 14.82 23.80 29.50
CA ARG A 593 13.54 24.09 30.17
C ARG A 593 13.19 25.58 30.20
N ARG A 594 14.18 26.48 30.25
CA ARG A 594 13.94 27.93 30.22
C ARG A 594 13.75 28.46 28.80
N ALA A 595 14.31 27.79 27.81
CA ALA A 595 14.29 28.18 26.41
C ALA A 595 13.02 27.70 25.66
N VAL A 596 12.40 26.60 26.11
CA VAL A 596 11.19 26.05 25.48
C VAL A 596 9.94 26.74 25.99
N HIS A 597 9.16 27.34 25.09
CA HIS A 597 7.93 28.09 25.40
C HIS A 597 6.63 27.40 24.91
N ARG A 598 6.72 26.13 24.52
CA ARG A 598 5.57 25.35 24.01
C ARG A 598 4.63 24.94 25.15
N THR A 599 3.36 24.76 24.81
CA THR A 599 2.34 24.24 25.75
C THR A 599 2.79 22.89 26.31
N GLY A 600 2.73 22.73 27.63
CA GLY A 600 3.21 21.54 28.34
C GLY A 600 4.66 21.66 28.85
N PHE A 601 5.40 22.69 28.43
CA PHE A 601 6.77 22.97 28.86
C PHE A 601 6.90 24.29 29.63
N ARG A 602 5.81 25.05 29.76
CA ARG A 602 5.84 26.35 30.45
C ARG A 602 5.97 26.15 31.95
N LYS A 603 6.29 27.23 32.67
CA LYS A 603 6.51 27.17 34.12
C LYS A 603 5.23 26.80 34.87
N GLU A 604 4.09 27.29 34.40
CA GLU A 604 2.76 26.97 34.91
C GLU A 604 2.36 25.50 34.68
N ASP A 605 2.87 24.87 33.62
CA ASP A 605 2.57 23.47 33.28
C ASP A 605 3.40 22.48 34.13
N GLU A 606 4.50 22.93 34.75
CA GLU A 606 5.41 22.07 35.54
C GLU A 606 4.69 21.36 36.70
N SER A 607 3.73 22.05 37.33
CA SER A 607 2.92 21.50 38.40
C SER A 607 1.73 20.67 37.92
N ASP A 608 1.35 20.77 36.64
CA ASP A 608 0.18 20.07 36.09
C ASP A 608 0.46 18.55 35.98
N PRO A 609 -0.26 17.70 36.73
CA PRO A 609 -0.14 16.25 36.60
C PRO A 609 -0.47 15.74 35.19
N ALA A 610 -1.40 16.39 34.47
CA ALA A 610 -1.79 15.98 33.13
C ALA A 610 -0.68 16.28 32.11
N ALA A 611 -0.05 17.45 32.16
CA ALA A 611 1.11 17.77 31.34
C ALA A 611 2.28 16.79 31.59
N ARG A 612 2.55 16.44 32.85
CA ARG A 612 3.58 15.44 33.20
C ARG A 612 3.25 14.05 32.65
N LEU A 613 2.00 13.61 32.77
CA LEU A 613 1.55 12.33 32.21
C LEU A 613 1.67 12.32 30.68
N ALA A 614 1.32 13.42 30.01
CA ALA A 614 1.48 13.56 28.56
C ALA A 614 2.96 13.56 28.12
N LEU A 615 3.86 14.22 28.86
CA LEU A 615 5.31 14.14 28.65
C LEU A 615 5.81 12.69 28.82
N GLN A 616 5.35 12.01 29.87
CA GLN A 616 5.72 10.61 30.14
C GLN A 616 5.26 9.68 29.01
N ARG A 617 4.01 9.83 28.55
CA ARG A 617 3.44 9.05 27.44
C ARG A 617 4.13 9.33 26.11
N GLY A 618 4.50 10.59 25.85
CA GLY A 618 5.18 11.01 24.62
C GLY A 618 6.67 10.65 24.56
N ALA A 619 7.32 10.46 25.71
CA ALA A 619 8.78 10.24 25.78
C ALA A 619 9.30 9.10 24.88
N PRO A 620 8.69 7.90 24.83
CA PRO A 620 9.15 6.84 23.93
C PRO A 620 9.04 7.20 22.45
N ALA A 621 7.97 7.92 22.08
CA ALA A 621 7.72 8.32 20.70
C ALA A 621 8.70 9.41 20.24
N VAL A 622 8.98 10.40 21.09
CA VAL A 622 10.03 11.41 20.85
C VAL A 622 11.40 10.74 20.73
N ALA A 623 11.71 9.79 21.61
CA ALA A 623 12.98 9.10 21.56
C ALA A 623 13.19 8.37 20.21
N ARG A 624 12.17 7.61 19.77
CA ARG A 624 12.17 6.98 18.44
C ARG A 624 12.31 8.00 17.31
N LEU A 625 11.58 9.11 17.39
CA LEU A 625 11.61 10.17 16.38
C LEU A 625 13.00 10.81 16.26
N VAL A 626 13.65 11.12 17.38
CA VAL A 626 15.01 11.65 17.41
C VAL A 626 16.00 10.65 16.79
N ALA A 627 15.89 9.36 17.13
CA ALA A 627 16.73 8.31 16.55
C ALA A 627 16.58 8.22 15.02
N GLN A 628 15.35 8.29 14.54
CA GLN A 628 15.06 8.29 13.10
C GLN A 628 15.65 9.52 12.41
N LEU A 629 15.52 10.70 13.01
CA LEU A 629 16.13 11.93 12.47
C LEU A 629 17.65 11.90 12.48
N ASP A 630 18.29 11.36 13.51
CA ASP A 630 19.74 11.14 13.52
C ASP A 630 20.19 10.28 12.32
N GLN A 631 19.48 9.18 12.05
CA GLN A 631 19.76 8.31 10.91
C GLN A 631 19.53 9.01 9.56
N LEU A 632 18.42 9.74 9.44
CA LEU A 632 18.11 10.51 8.23
C LEU A 632 19.19 11.57 7.95
N ILE A 633 19.56 12.37 8.96
CA ILE A 633 20.57 13.43 8.83
C ILE A 633 21.93 12.81 8.46
N ALA A 634 22.35 11.75 9.13
CA ALA A 634 23.59 11.06 8.81
C ALA A 634 23.61 10.54 7.36
N ARG A 635 22.45 10.17 6.81
CA ARG A 635 22.34 9.74 5.42
C ARG A 635 22.34 10.92 4.44
N ILE A 636 21.63 12.01 4.75
CA ILE A 636 21.61 13.25 3.98
C ILE A 636 23.02 13.83 3.84
N ASP A 637 23.81 13.82 4.93
CA ASP A 637 25.16 14.41 4.98
C ASP A 637 26.16 13.73 4.04
N ARG A 638 25.85 12.51 3.60
CA ARG A 638 26.66 11.76 2.63
C ARG A 638 26.30 12.05 1.17
N LEU A 639 25.25 12.81 0.90
CA LEU A 639 24.79 13.10 -0.45
C LEU A 639 25.43 14.37 -1.02
N PRO A 640 25.75 14.41 -2.33
CA PRO A 640 26.12 15.64 -3.02
C PRO A 640 24.89 16.50 -3.31
N LEU A 641 24.32 17.12 -2.26
CA LEU A 641 23.00 17.78 -2.30
C LEU A 641 22.85 18.81 -3.42
N SER A 642 23.86 19.66 -3.63
CA SER A 642 23.82 20.72 -4.65
C SER A 642 23.79 20.16 -6.08
N GLU A 643 24.65 19.19 -6.39
CA GLU A 643 24.70 18.55 -7.71
C GLU A 643 23.42 17.73 -7.98
N ALA A 644 22.95 17.01 -6.96
CA ALA A 644 21.71 16.25 -7.03
C ALA A 644 20.50 17.17 -7.30
N ALA A 645 20.40 18.31 -6.60
CA ALA A 645 19.33 19.29 -6.78
C ALA A 645 19.33 19.89 -8.19
N GLN A 646 20.50 20.25 -8.74
CA GLN A 646 20.62 20.79 -10.10
C GLN A 646 20.21 19.75 -11.16
N THR A 647 20.69 18.52 -11.02
CA THR A 647 20.36 17.42 -11.93
C THR A 647 18.86 17.12 -11.92
N ASP A 648 18.29 17.00 -10.72
CA ASP A 648 16.86 16.72 -10.58
C ASP A 648 16.02 17.92 -11.05
N ARG A 649 16.44 19.17 -10.82
CA ARG A 649 15.75 20.36 -11.33
C ARG A 649 15.62 20.32 -12.85
N ALA A 650 16.68 19.96 -13.57
CA ALA A 650 16.64 19.84 -15.02
C ALA A 650 15.64 18.74 -15.46
N ALA A 651 15.69 17.57 -14.82
CA ALA A 651 14.78 16.46 -15.12
C ALA A 651 13.31 16.81 -14.83
N PHE A 652 13.02 17.46 -13.70
CA PHE A 652 11.67 17.92 -13.36
C PHE A 652 11.21 19.04 -14.30
N ALA A 653 12.06 20.01 -14.65
CA ALA A 653 11.70 21.06 -15.59
C ALA A 653 11.31 20.49 -16.97
N GLU A 654 12.06 19.49 -17.46
CA GLU A 654 11.74 18.78 -18.70
C GLU A 654 10.35 18.12 -18.63
N VAL A 655 10.12 17.29 -17.60
CA VAL A 655 8.88 16.52 -17.46
C VAL A 655 7.69 17.45 -17.24
N LEU A 656 7.78 18.38 -16.29
CA LEU A 656 6.69 19.30 -15.99
C LEU A 656 6.40 20.25 -17.17
N GLY A 657 7.44 20.64 -17.91
CA GLY A 657 7.33 21.40 -19.17
C GLY A 657 6.52 20.63 -20.22
N ARG A 658 6.74 19.32 -20.37
CA ARG A 658 5.92 18.48 -21.26
C ARG A 658 4.49 18.37 -20.72
N ILE A 659 4.32 17.96 -19.46
CA ILE A 659 3.00 17.73 -18.85
C ILE A 659 2.09 18.97 -18.91
N TYR A 660 2.63 20.16 -18.61
CA TYR A 660 1.84 21.37 -18.42
C TYR A 660 2.01 22.40 -19.55
N GLY A 661 3.16 22.45 -20.21
CA GLY A 661 3.49 23.49 -21.20
C GLY A 661 2.72 23.34 -22.52
N ALA A 662 2.54 22.12 -23.01
CA ALA A 662 1.98 21.93 -24.34
C ALA A 662 0.45 22.08 -24.41
N GLU A 663 -0.27 21.95 -23.30
CA GLU A 663 -1.73 22.15 -23.26
C GLU A 663 -2.12 23.61 -23.56
N THR A 664 -1.28 24.59 -23.16
CA THR A 664 -1.55 26.01 -23.41
C THR A 664 -1.27 26.50 -24.82
N ALA A 665 -0.34 25.88 -25.55
CA ALA A 665 -0.05 26.27 -26.94
C ALA A 665 -1.23 25.90 -27.86
N ALA A 666 -1.80 24.71 -27.67
CA ALA A 666 -2.99 24.26 -28.40
C ALA A 666 -4.24 25.05 -28.02
N ALA A 667 -4.44 25.35 -26.72
CA ALA A 667 -5.59 26.13 -26.26
C ALA A 667 -5.59 27.60 -26.75
N LYS A 668 -4.40 28.21 -26.93
CA LYS A 668 -4.28 29.55 -27.54
C LYS A 668 -4.50 29.56 -29.06
N ALA A 669 -4.34 28.43 -29.74
CA ALA A 669 -4.54 28.32 -31.18
C ALA A 669 -6.00 28.12 -31.58
N LEU A 670 -6.87 27.75 -30.64
CA LEU A 670 -8.31 27.72 -30.85
C LEU A 670 -8.84 29.17 -30.78
N PRO A 671 -9.57 29.66 -31.81
CA PRO A 671 -10.22 30.97 -31.73
C PRO A 671 -11.12 31.00 -30.50
N GLU A 672 -11.17 32.13 -29.78
CA GLU A 672 -12.05 32.30 -28.61
C GLU A 672 -13.43 31.71 -28.95
N PRO A 673 -14.02 30.89 -28.08
CA PRO A 673 -15.33 30.33 -28.33
C PRO A 673 -16.25 31.49 -28.64
N ILE A 674 -16.73 31.55 -29.89
CA ILE A 674 -17.69 32.55 -30.34
C ILE A 674 -18.75 32.57 -29.27
N LYS A 675 -18.83 33.67 -28.51
CA LYS A 675 -19.84 33.86 -27.47
C LYS A 675 -21.16 33.67 -28.21
N ARG A 676 -21.76 32.48 -28.08
CA ARG A 676 -23.08 32.21 -28.64
C ARG A 676 -23.99 33.15 -27.88
N ASP A 677 -24.39 34.24 -28.54
CA ASP A 677 -25.46 35.09 -28.05
C ASP A 677 -26.64 34.18 -27.77
N SER A 678 -26.95 33.99 -26.49
CA SER A 678 -28.00 33.10 -25.99
C SER A 678 -29.39 33.68 -26.24
N LYS A 679 -29.55 34.53 -27.26
CA LYS A 679 -30.82 35.11 -27.69
C LYS A 679 -31.08 34.71 -29.14
N ALA A 680 -32.20 34.00 -29.31
CA ALA A 680 -32.82 33.59 -30.57
C ALA A 680 -32.27 32.30 -31.21
N TRP A 681 -32.75 31.17 -30.69
CA TRP A 681 -33.13 30.07 -31.57
C TRP A 681 -34.66 29.95 -31.54
N PRO A 682 -35.38 30.29 -32.63
CA PRO A 682 -36.78 29.93 -32.74
C PRO A 682 -36.85 28.43 -33.06
N LEU A 683 -37.54 27.68 -32.21
CA LEU A 683 -37.86 26.27 -32.47
C LEU A 683 -38.99 26.21 -33.52
N PRO A 684 -38.92 25.30 -34.52
CA PRO A 684 -40.07 24.91 -35.33
C PRO A 684 -41.00 23.92 -34.60
#